data_AF-A0A432KBV4-F1
#
_entry.id   AF-A0A432KBV4-F1
#
_cell.length_a   1.000
_cell.length_b   1.000
_cell.length_c   1.000
_cell.angle_alpha   90.00
_cell.angle_beta   90.00
_cell.angle_gamma   90.00
#
_symmetry.space_group_name_H-M   'P 1'
#
loop_
_entity.id
_entity.type
_entity.pdbx_description
1 polymer ?
#
loop_
_entity_poly.entity_id
_entity_poly.type
_entity_poly.pdbx_seq_one_letter_code
_entity_poly.pdbx_strand_id
1 'polypeptide(L)'
;MKKYFKFALLPILILSISSCASLFGPSEKKVEALIEKQNHLIDSVSMVLKSQMNLPEEISKNIAVWGNPNAKTVIINAQGGPMTSIQNFELLYTLIQAKVNNDSLLTVNVHQYQTLRTKEFETNLINFEDAKKYDTETTRMLAQTVDYFKRRGNTVIVMGISFGAFVVEDLLASYPAIADRYIIVVGRLDMPDAVWKEFAKGNYVGFKYKKGEPRIVKFSAKEAGMGGGNSIGDKNTSILAAGLGYKRFTQLLQDKDLSRVDYFYGSKDDQVGRLSEEEINFLKSKGINPVKFDKDHSGTIDDFTLKYLKNIIDKVSKETHIDPSMLGIVVNKNFTKTFPFEWSGGLPIVKVHINGKEYRFLFDTDAPTTIPEHLVEAMQLKEVSKIKLHDSGGRQLDRSLYQLPLLTVAGVKFQDFVVSTANFKDIFPISCLGFDGILGYNYIRDLKVKIDYEKQEITFSDMPIPHDGYTELNIHFEPKQGPMVELNFPFGSGYFIFDTGKNTDIQLGNPAVIPDFDNHGYEYRETFGTFSASIANNNTNRIKRTYLVKDFSLDSALHIKSFPVSIDNSNAYLIGDGFLKHFTVIFDLPGQKAYFQKRNKEDLNEGFEDSFGFTPFWSETDGLFISAITDKTPAAKAGLKVGDKILSLNEKDVSKMKKEEFCELLQQASSPNSMDKQKELKISIQHGNDAPQEFILKK
;
A
#
# COMPACT_ATOMS: atom_id res chain seq x y z
N MET A 1 19.91 20.54 31.89
CA MET A 1 19.26 21.88 31.87
C MET A 1 19.44 22.50 30.48
N LYS A 2 18.37 23.09 29.91
CA LYS A 2 18.19 23.60 28.52
C LYS A 2 17.86 22.46 27.52
N LYS A 3 16.62 22.17 27.12
CA LYS A 3 15.45 23.01 26.83
C LYS A 3 14.11 22.25 26.99
N TYR A 4 13.96 21.43 28.04
CA TYR A 4 12.66 20.92 28.49
C TYR A 4 11.85 22.04 29.14
N PHE A 5 11.35 22.99 28.35
CA PHE A 5 10.30 23.91 28.78
C PHE A 5 8.95 23.25 28.49
N LYS A 6 8.47 22.50 29.50
CA LYS A 6 7.10 21.98 29.69
C LYS A 6 6.11 22.23 28.54
N PHE A 7 5.99 21.28 27.63
CA PHE A 7 4.86 21.15 26.70
C PHE A 7 3.51 21.00 27.44
N ALA A 8 3.53 20.54 28.69
CA ALA A 8 2.37 20.48 29.59
C ALA A 8 1.83 21.86 30.04
N LEU A 9 2.58 22.96 29.87
CA LEU A 9 2.12 24.31 30.25
C LEU A 9 1.39 25.06 29.12
N LEU A 10 1.50 24.61 27.86
CA LEU A 10 0.84 25.30 26.74
C LEU A 10 -0.70 25.32 26.87
N PRO A 11 -1.38 24.22 27.26
CA PRO A 11 -2.82 24.25 27.53
C PRO A 11 -3.19 25.18 28.68
N ILE A 12 -2.35 25.26 29.72
CA ILE A 12 -2.55 26.11 30.91
C ILE A 12 -2.36 27.60 30.55
N LEU A 13 -1.40 27.91 29.69
CA LEU A 13 -1.15 29.26 29.17
C LEU A 13 -2.29 29.72 28.24
N ILE A 14 -2.78 28.81 27.40
CA ILE A 14 -3.93 29.03 26.50
C ILE A 14 -5.23 29.30 27.27
N LEU A 15 -5.52 28.48 28.29
CA LEU A 15 -6.72 28.63 29.11
C LEU A 15 -6.69 29.89 29.97
N SER A 16 -5.52 30.30 30.46
CA SER A 16 -5.38 31.51 31.28
C SER A 16 -5.56 32.81 30.48
N ILE A 17 -5.12 32.86 29.21
CA ILE A 17 -5.33 34.01 28.32
C ILE A 17 -6.77 34.11 27.84
N SER A 18 -7.41 32.98 27.50
CA SER A 18 -8.82 32.95 27.06
C SER A 18 -9.79 33.33 28.19
N SER A 19 -9.50 32.88 29.42
CA SER A 19 -10.25 33.31 30.61
C SER A 19 -10.12 34.82 30.85
N CYS A 20 -8.94 35.39 30.60
CA CYS A 20 -8.70 36.83 30.67
C CYS A 20 -9.48 37.59 29.58
N ALA A 21 -9.50 37.12 28.34
CA ALA A 21 -10.25 37.75 27.24
C ALA A 21 -11.77 37.77 27.48
N SER A 22 -12.32 36.75 28.16
CA SER A 22 -13.75 36.73 28.54
C SER A 22 -14.13 37.72 29.64
N LEU A 23 -13.16 38.25 30.38
CA LEU A 23 -13.35 39.24 31.46
C LEU A 23 -13.24 40.70 30.99
N PHE A 24 -12.73 40.95 29.78
CA PHE A 24 -12.58 42.29 29.20
C PHE A 24 -13.41 42.40 27.92
N GLY A 25 -14.21 43.47 27.80
CA GLY A 25 -15.05 43.71 26.61
C GLY A 25 -14.24 43.85 25.30
N PRO A 26 -14.90 43.79 24.14
CA PRO A 26 -14.30 43.50 22.82
C PRO A 26 -13.49 44.65 22.19
N SER A 27 -12.89 45.57 22.96
CA SER A 27 -12.25 46.77 22.41
C SER A 27 -10.83 47.08 22.92
N GLU A 28 -10.15 46.15 23.58
CA GLU A 28 -8.77 46.40 24.01
C GLU A 28 -7.77 45.79 23.02
N LYS A 29 -6.98 46.63 22.34
CA LYS A 29 -5.77 46.25 21.57
C LYS A 29 -4.85 45.26 22.32
N LYS A 30 -4.94 45.19 23.65
CA LYS A 30 -4.25 44.22 24.50
C LYS A 30 -4.73 42.78 24.29
N VAL A 31 -6.02 42.55 24.07
CA VAL A 31 -6.60 41.23 23.81
C VAL A 31 -6.17 40.73 22.43
N GLU A 32 -6.25 41.59 21.41
CA GLU A 32 -5.75 41.27 20.05
C GLU A 32 -4.25 40.93 20.07
N ALA A 33 -3.43 41.73 20.77
CA ALA A 33 -1.99 41.47 20.92
C ALA A 33 -1.68 40.19 21.71
N LEU A 34 -2.55 39.77 22.63
CA LEU A 34 -2.42 38.50 23.36
C LEU A 34 -2.76 37.30 22.46
N ILE A 35 -3.83 37.41 21.66
CA ILE A 35 -4.22 36.40 20.66
C ILE A 35 -3.11 36.22 19.61
N GLU A 36 -2.53 37.33 19.13
CA GLU A 36 -1.44 37.31 18.17
C GLU A 36 -0.18 36.61 18.74
N LYS A 37 0.21 36.95 19.98
CA LYS A 37 1.32 36.27 20.68
C LYS A 37 1.07 34.79 20.88
N GLN A 38 -0.18 34.41 21.17
CA GLN A 38 -0.58 33.03 21.36
C GLN A 38 -0.47 32.22 20.06
N ASN A 39 -0.97 32.76 18.94
CA ASN A 39 -0.84 32.12 17.62
C ASN A 39 0.63 31.97 17.21
N HIS A 40 1.44 33.02 17.40
CA HIS A 40 2.88 32.93 17.12
C HIS A 40 3.59 31.83 17.93
N LEU A 41 3.20 31.63 19.20
CA LEU A 41 3.75 30.56 20.02
C LEU A 41 3.35 29.17 19.51
N ILE A 42 2.08 29.00 19.12
CA ILE A 42 1.54 27.76 18.55
C ILE A 42 2.29 27.38 17.27
N ASP A 43 2.54 28.35 16.39
CA ASP A 43 3.26 28.14 15.14
C ASP A 43 4.74 27.83 15.37
N SER A 44 5.37 28.49 16.35
CA SER A 44 6.75 28.21 16.74
C SER A 44 6.93 26.78 17.27
N VAL A 45 5.96 26.29 18.06
CA VAL A 45 5.96 24.90 18.54
C VAL A 45 5.82 23.91 17.38
N SER A 46 4.88 24.18 16.46
CA SER A 46 4.69 23.38 15.25
C SER A 46 5.98 23.29 14.43
N MET A 47 6.66 24.42 14.20
CA MET A 47 7.93 24.45 13.46
C MET A 47 9.02 23.58 14.10
N VAL A 48 9.14 23.60 15.44
CA VAL A 48 10.10 22.75 16.17
C VAL A 48 9.74 21.27 16.07
N LEU A 49 8.46 20.91 16.14
CA LEU A 49 8.03 19.51 16.03
C LEU A 49 8.24 18.97 14.62
N LYS A 50 7.93 19.76 13.58
CA LYS A 50 8.19 19.38 12.19
C LYS A 50 9.68 19.08 11.94
N SER A 51 10.58 19.87 12.53
CA SER A 51 12.02 19.64 12.38
C SER A 51 12.49 18.40 13.13
N GLN A 52 11.88 18.05 14.26
CA GLN A 52 12.16 16.79 14.96
C GLN A 52 11.66 15.55 14.21
N MET A 53 10.55 15.70 13.47
CA MET A 53 9.90 14.61 12.75
C MET A 53 10.56 14.28 11.39
N ASN A 54 11.52 15.10 10.93
CA ASN A 54 12.15 15.01 9.61
C ASN A 54 11.12 14.87 8.47
N LEU A 55 10.07 15.69 8.49
CA LEU A 55 9.01 15.64 7.49
C LEU A 55 9.54 16.00 6.09
N PRO A 56 9.11 15.29 5.02
CA PRO A 56 9.34 15.73 3.65
C PRO A 56 8.82 17.15 3.45
N GLU A 57 9.54 17.97 2.67
CA GLU A 57 9.20 19.39 2.47
C GLU A 57 7.75 19.59 2.01
N GLU A 58 7.25 18.73 1.13
CA GLU A 58 5.87 18.81 0.62
C GLU A 58 4.81 18.59 1.71
N ILE A 59 5.09 17.75 2.71
CA ILE A 59 4.19 17.50 3.83
C ILE A 59 4.37 18.61 4.85
N SER A 60 5.63 18.93 5.18
CA SER A 60 6.01 19.95 6.15
C SER A 60 5.38 21.32 5.86
N LYS A 61 5.32 21.73 4.58
CA LYS A 61 4.72 22.99 4.16
C LYS A 61 3.18 22.98 4.21
N ASN A 62 2.57 21.80 4.08
CA ASN A 62 1.12 21.63 3.95
C ASN A 62 0.40 21.39 5.28
N ILE A 63 1.13 21.24 6.39
CA ILE A 63 0.51 20.90 7.68
C ILE A 63 0.98 21.83 8.79
N ALA A 64 0.32 21.77 9.95
CA ALA A 64 0.85 22.21 11.22
C ALA A 64 0.63 21.09 12.25
N VAL A 65 1.55 20.92 13.22
CA VAL A 65 1.59 19.73 14.09
C VAL A 65 1.73 20.08 15.58
N TRP A 66 1.06 19.30 16.44
CA TRP A 66 1.16 19.38 17.91
C TRP A 66 1.01 18.00 18.55
N GLY A 67 1.29 17.91 19.86
CA GLY A 67 1.20 16.67 20.61
C GLY A 67 2.49 15.85 20.52
N ASN A 68 2.37 14.54 20.66
CA ASN A 68 3.53 13.64 20.70
C ASN A 68 3.93 13.20 19.27
N PRO A 69 5.13 13.59 18.76
CA PRO A 69 5.58 13.23 17.40
C PRO A 69 5.83 11.73 17.21
N ASN A 70 5.93 10.98 18.31
CA ASN A 70 6.10 9.53 18.32
C ASN A 70 4.79 8.77 18.63
N ALA A 71 3.66 9.46 18.68
CA ALA A 71 2.36 8.83 18.91
C ALA A 71 2.02 7.88 17.75
N LYS A 72 1.42 6.73 18.10
CA LYS A 72 0.93 5.76 17.10
C LYS A 72 -0.34 6.26 16.39
N THR A 73 -1.20 6.99 17.11
CA THR A 73 -2.41 7.59 16.55
C THR A 73 -2.13 9.02 16.11
N VAL A 74 -2.64 9.37 14.94
CA VAL A 74 -2.59 10.70 14.34
C VAL A 74 -4.01 11.13 14.05
N ILE A 75 -4.42 12.30 14.55
CA ILE A 75 -5.63 12.97 14.09
C ILE A 75 -5.25 14.01 13.05
N ILE A 76 -5.82 13.90 11.86
CA ILE A 76 -5.61 14.81 10.73
C ILE A 76 -6.89 15.61 10.55
N ASN A 77 -6.83 16.91 10.81
CA ASN A 77 -7.94 17.83 10.75
C ASN A 77 -7.95 18.59 9.42
N ALA A 78 -9.10 18.59 8.75
CA ALA A 78 -9.47 19.58 7.75
C ALA A 78 -10.32 20.64 8.46
N GLN A 79 -9.79 21.87 8.60
CA GLN A 79 -10.45 22.92 9.35
C GLN A 79 -11.81 23.35 8.77
N GLY A 80 -12.70 23.82 9.63
CA GLY A 80 -13.93 24.50 9.24
C GLY A 80 -13.69 25.93 8.77
N GLY A 81 -14.67 26.46 8.05
CA GLY A 81 -14.60 27.73 7.34
C GLY A 81 -13.49 27.75 6.27
N PRO A 82 -13.78 28.11 5.01
CA PRO A 82 -12.74 28.30 3.99
C PRO A 82 -11.94 29.60 4.24
N MET A 83 -11.61 29.89 5.50
CA MET A 83 -10.87 31.05 5.98
C MET A 83 -9.48 31.12 5.33
N THR A 84 -8.95 32.33 5.16
CA THR A 84 -7.63 32.58 4.58
C THR A 84 -6.46 32.30 5.54
N SER A 85 -6.75 32.07 6.81
CA SER A 85 -5.76 31.73 7.84
C SER A 85 -6.01 30.34 8.43
N ILE A 86 -4.92 29.63 8.70
CA ILE A 86 -4.99 28.30 9.30
C ILE A 86 -5.43 28.39 10.78
N GLN A 87 -6.48 27.66 11.15
CA GLN A 87 -7.12 27.76 12.47
C GLN A 87 -6.50 26.80 13.49
N ASN A 88 -5.20 26.96 13.75
CA ASN A 88 -4.42 26.08 14.64
C ASN A 88 -4.94 26.09 16.09
N PHE A 89 -5.33 27.28 16.56
CA PHE A 89 -5.86 27.46 17.89
C PHE A 89 -7.16 26.71 18.12
N GLU A 90 -8.10 26.82 17.18
CA GLU A 90 -9.44 26.20 17.28
C GLU A 90 -9.36 24.67 17.40
N LEU A 91 -8.50 24.03 16.61
CA LEU A 91 -8.27 22.58 16.71
C LEU A 91 -7.71 22.19 18.07
N LEU A 92 -6.69 22.92 18.55
CA LEU A 92 -6.09 22.64 19.85
C LEU A 92 -7.08 22.86 20.99
N TYR A 93 -7.90 23.91 20.90
CA TYR A 93 -8.96 24.21 21.84
C TYR A 93 -10.03 23.10 21.86
N THR A 94 -10.47 22.64 20.69
CA THR A 94 -11.40 21.52 20.51
C THR A 94 -10.90 20.26 21.24
N LEU A 95 -9.64 19.89 21.03
CA LEU A 95 -9.03 18.71 21.67
C LEU A 95 -8.90 18.85 23.19
N ILE A 96 -8.55 20.05 23.67
CA ILE A 96 -8.48 20.36 25.11
C ILE A 96 -9.86 20.24 25.75
N GLN A 97 -10.90 20.82 25.13
CA GLN A 97 -12.27 20.73 25.63
C GLN A 97 -12.78 19.28 25.68
N ALA A 98 -12.46 18.49 24.66
CA ALA A 98 -12.77 17.07 24.62
C ALA A 98 -11.99 16.24 25.67
N LYS A 99 -11.00 16.83 26.35
CA LYS A 99 -10.11 16.15 27.31
C LYS A 99 -9.34 14.99 26.67
N VAL A 100 -8.92 15.17 25.43
CA VAL A 100 -8.08 14.21 24.70
C VAL A 100 -6.68 14.21 25.31
N ASN A 101 -6.08 13.04 25.48
CA ASN A 101 -4.71 12.93 26.00
C ASN A 101 -3.70 13.22 24.88
N ASN A 102 -3.10 14.41 24.92
CA ASN A 102 -2.10 14.84 23.94
C ASN A 102 -0.79 14.04 23.99
N ASP A 103 -0.49 13.32 25.07
CA ASP A 103 0.72 12.48 25.14
C ASP A 103 0.59 11.22 24.29
N SER A 104 -0.64 10.79 23.99
CA SER A 104 -0.95 9.61 23.19
C SER A 104 -1.27 9.90 21.72
N LEU A 105 -1.28 11.18 21.31
CA LEU A 105 -1.80 11.62 20.02
C LEU A 105 -0.85 12.61 19.35
N LEU A 106 -0.63 12.41 18.04
CA LEU A 106 -0.11 13.44 17.17
C LEU A 106 -1.29 14.15 16.51
N THR A 107 -1.34 15.47 16.63
CA THR A 107 -2.37 16.31 16.01
C THR A 107 -1.78 16.98 14.79
N VAL A 108 -2.49 16.89 13.67
CA VAL A 108 -2.09 17.46 12.38
C VAL A 108 -3.23 18.31 11.86
N ASN A 109 -3.01 19.59 11.62
CA ASN A 109 -3.95 20.47 10.91
C ASN A 109 -3.44 20.66 9.49
N VAL A 110 -4.25 20.34 8.50
CA VAL A 110 -3.86 20.44 7.09
C VAL A 110 -4.23 21.81 6.56
N HIS A 111 -3.27 22.49 5.94
CA HIS A 111 -3.53 23.71 5.18
C HIS A 111 -4.52 23.42 4.04
N GLN A 112 -5.38 24.39 3.77
CA GLN A 112 -6.18 24.44 2.55
C GLN A 112 -5.51 25.41 1.56
N TYR A 113 -5.85 25.32 0.28
CA TYR A 113 -5.20 26.08 -0.79
C TYR A 113 -5.03 27.58 -0.48
N GLN A 114 -6.11 28.20 0.01
CA GLN A 114 -6.14 29.62 0.38
C GLN A 114 -5.28 29.95 1.60
N THR A 115 -5.11 29.02 2.54
CA THR A 115 -4.32 29.27 3.76
C THR A 115 -2.82 29.33 3.51
N LEU A 116 -2.36 28.82 2.36
CA LEU A 116 -0.98 28.99 1.88
C LEU A 116 -0.81 30.22 0.99
N ARG A 117 -1.92 30.86 0.60
CA ARG A 117 -2.00 31.96 -0.38
C ARG A 117 -2.84 33.11 0.15
N THR A 118 -2.78 33.36 1.45
CA THR A 118 -3.60 34.35 2.17
C THR A 118 -3.66 35.70 1.46
N LYS A 119 -2.50 36.27 1.10
CA LYS A 119 -2.42 37.57 0.42
C LYS A 119 -3.09 37.57 -0.96
N GLU A 120 -2.96 36.49 -1.72
CA GLU A 120 -3.60 36.34 -3.03
C GLU A 120 -5.13 36.34 -2.88
N PHE A 121 -5.64 35.57 -1.92
CA PHE A 121 -7.06 35.46 -1.62
C PHE A 121 -7.67 36.71 -0.98
N GLU A 122 -6.88 37.54 -0.32
CA GLU A 122 -7.36 38.80 0.25
C GLU A 122 -7.38 39.95 -0.76
N THR A 123 -6.68 39.81 -1.89
CA THR A 123 -6.49 40.90 -2.87
C THR A 123 -7.16 40.64 -4.22
N ASN A 124 -7.29 39.39 -4.65
CA ASN A 124 -7.85 39.03 -5.95
C ASN A 124 -9.17 38.26 -5.78
N LEU A 125 -10.23 38.71 -6.45
CA LEU A 125 -11.51 37.99 -6.45
C LEU A 125 -11.40 36.73 -7.32
N ILE A 126 -11.75 35.58 -6.77
CA ILE A 126 -11.79 34.30 -7.50
C ILE A 126 -13.17 34.09 -8.14
N ASN A 127 -13.25 33.23 -9.15
CA ASN A 127 -14.53 32.76 -9.68
C ASN A 127 -14.85 31.33 -9.23
N PHE A 128 -16.05 30.86 -9.55
CA PHE A 128 -16.53 29.54 -9.17
C PHE A 128 -15.72 28.37 -9.77
N GLU A 129 -15.17 28.51 -10.98
CA GLU A 129 -14.32 27.46 -11.57
C GLU A 129 -12.94 27.41 -10.91
N ASP A 130 -12.42 28.56 -10.47
CA ASP A 130 -11.19 28.61 -9.69
C ASP A 130 -11.39 27.93 -8.33
N ALA A 131 -12.52 28.18 -7.65
CA ALA A 131 -12.87 27.51 -6.39
C ALA A 131 -12.82 25.98 -6.51
N LYS A 132 -13.45 25.40 -7.54
CA LYS A 132 -13.42 23.94 -7.76
C LYS A 132 -12.00 23.39 -7.88
N LYS A 133 -11.11 24.11 -8.59
CA LYS A 133 -9.70 23.71 -8.75
C LYS A 133 -8.95 23.79 -7.42
N TYR A 134 -9.18 24.84 -6.64
CA TYR A 134 -8.54 25.07 -5.35
C TYR A 134 -9.01 24.07 -4.28
N ASP A 135 -10.29 23.70 -4.31
CA ASP A 135 -10.84 22.67 -3.45
C ASP A 135 -10.28 21.29 -3.80
N THR A 136 -10.16 20.98 -5.10
CA THR A 136 -9.51 19.74 -5.57
C THR A 136 -8.07 19.65 -5.05
N GLU A 137 -7.32 20.75 -5.12
CA GLU A 137 -5.95 20.81 -4.59
C GLU A 137 -5.92 20.66 -3.07
N THR A 138 -6.88 21.24 -2.35
CA THR A 138 -7.05 21.07 -0.90
C THR A 138 -7.30 19.60 -0.53
N THR A 139 -8.22 18.92 -1.24
CA THR A 139 -8.49 17.49 -1.06
C THR A 139 -7.24 16.66 -1.34
N ARG A 140 -6.46 17.01 -2.37
CA ARG A 140 -5.18 16.35 -2.69
C ARG A 140 -4.15 16.51 -1.56
N MET A 141 -4.03 17.70 -0.97
CA MET A 141 -3.14 17.94 0.18
C MET A 141 -3.54 17.12 1.40
N LEU A 142 -4.84 16.99 1.68
CA LEU A 142 -5.37 16.13 2.73
C LEU A 142 -5.04 14.66 2.45
N ALA A 143 -5.29 14.16 1.24
CA ALA A 143 -4.99 12.79 0.83
C ALA A 143 -3.50 12.45 1.00
N GLN A 144 -2.60 13.34 0.56
CA GLN A 144 -1.15 13.16 0.72
C GLN A 144 -0.72 13.11 2.20
N THR A 145 -1.36 13.91 3.05
CA THR A 145 -1.05 13.91 4.48
C THR A 145 -1.51 12.61 5.14
N VAL A 146 -2.72 12.13 4.79
CA VAL A 146 -3.23 10.85 5.28
C VAL A 146 -2.33 9.70 4.86
N ASP A 147 -2.03 9.62 3.57
CA ASP A 147 -1.15 8.61 3.00
C ASP A 147 0.24 8.60 3.66
N TYR A 148 0.84 9.78 3.88
CA TYR A 148 2.13 9.90 4.57
C TYR A 148 2.12 9.25 5.96
N PHE A 149 1.12 9.57 6.79
CA PHE A 149 1.05 9.01 8.14
C PHE A 149 0.68 7.53 8.11
N LYS A 150 -0.20 7.09 7.21
CA LYS A 150 -0.52 5.67 7.03
C LYS A 150 0.71 4.84 6.65
N ARG A 151 1.58 5.34 5.76
CA ARG A 151 2.83 4.66 5.36
C ARG A 151 3.87 4.57 6.46
N ARG A 152 3.82 5.48 7.45
CA ARG A 152 4.57 5.39 8.71
C ARG A 152 3.95 4.42 9.71
N GLY A 153 2.96 3.66 9.26
CA GLY A 153 2.21 2.73 10.07
C GLY A 153 1.24 3.41 11.02
N ASN A 154 1.06 4.73 11.01
CA ASN A 154 0.17 5.35 11.99
C ASN A 154 -1.28 4.88 11.83
N THR A 155 -1.98 4.87 12.96
CA THR A 155 -3.45 4.90 12.98
C THR A 155 -3.89 6.32 12.68
N VAL A 156 -4.63 6.52 11.60
CA VAL A 156 -5.03 7.84 11.12
C VAL A 156 -6.53 8.02 11.24
N ILE A 157 -6.92 9.05 11.99
CA ILE A 157 -8.29 9.55 12.10
C ILE A 157 -8.36 10.85 11.31
N VAL A 158 -9.22 10.91 10.29
CA VAL A 158 -9.46 12.14 9.53
C VAL A 158 -10.70 12.82 10.09
N MET A 159 -10.59 14.08 10.47
CA MET A 159 -11.70 14.87 11.01
C MET A 159 -11.96 16.09 10.14
N GLY A 160 -13.22 16.24 9.71
CA GLY A 160 -13.70 17.41 8.98
C GLY A 160 -14.87 18.05 9.73
N ILE A 161 -14.76 19.34 10.02
CA ILE A 161 -15.80 20.11 10.70
C ILE A 161 -16.26 21.24 9.78
N SER A 162 -17.57 21.46 9.64
CA SER A 162 -18.13 22.55 8.81
C SER A 162 -17.61 22.48 7.37
N PHE A 163 -17.00 23.52 6.79
CA PHE A 163 -16.38 23.42 5.46
C PHE A 163 -15.40 22.25 5.32
N GLY A 164 -14.64 21.91 6.37
CA GLY A 164 -13.75 20.75 6.38
C GLY A 164 -14.49 19.42 6.25
N ALA A 165 -15.76 19.34 6.63
CA ALA A 165 -16.60 18.17 6.39
C ALA A 165 -16.80 17.91 4.89
N PHE A 166 -17.02 18.96 4.09
CA PHE A 166 -17.12 18.86 2.64
C PHE A 166 -15.79 18.42 2.01
N VAL A 167 -14.65 18.86 2.56
CA VAL A 167 -13.32 18.40 2.12
C VAL A 167 -13.15 16.90 2.39
N VAL A 168 -13.62 16.39 3.53
CA VAL A 168 -13.57 14.96 3.86
C VAL A 168 -14.55 14.15 3.01
N GLU A 169 -15.75 14.66 2.73
CA GLU A 169 -16.69 14.04 1.79
C GLU A 169 -16.09 13.96 0.38
N ASP A 170 -15.38 15.00 -0.06
CA ASP A 170 -14.68 15.03 -1.33
C ASP A 170 -13.48 14.07 -1.39
N LEU A 171 -12.76 13.92 -0.27
CA LEU A 171 -11.71 12.92 -0.12
C LEU A 171 -12.26 11.50 -0.32
N LEU A 172 -13.39 11.18 0.32
CA LEU A 172 -14.05 9.87 0.20
C LEU A 172 -14.62 9.63 -1.20
N ALA A 173 -15.06 10.67 -1.89
CA ALA A 173 -15.50 10.58 -3.28
C ALA A 173 -14.33 10.32 -4.24
N SER A 174 -13.20 10.98 -4.01
CA SER A 174 -12.06 11.01 -4.95
C SER A 174 -11.05 9.88 -4.73
N TYR A 175 -10.98 9.31 -3.52
CA TYR A 175 -10.00 8.29 -3.15
C TYR A 175 -10.68 7.06 -2.50
N PRO A 176 -10.01 5.90 -2.43
CA PRO A 176 -10.42 4.82 -1.53
C PRO A 176 -10.45 5.30 -0.06
N ALA A 177 -11.09 4.53 0.82
CA ALA A 177 -11.05 4.79 2.27
C ALA A 177 -9.63 4.54 2.84
N ILE A 178 -8.75 5.52 2.67
CA ILE A 178 -7.33 5.50 3.02
C ILE A 178 -7.03 5.71 4.51
N ALA A 179 -8.01 6.12 5.34
CA ALA A 179 -7.84 6.29 6.79
C ALA A 179 -8.54 5.18 7.60
N ASP A 180 -8.19 5.05 8.88
CA ASP A 180 -8.79 4.06 9.79
C ASP A 180 -10.17 4.52 10.30
N ARG A 181 -10.39 5.84 10.36
CA ARG A 181 -11.66 6.45 10.76
C ARG A 181 -11.83 7.82 10.15
N TYR A 182 -13.06 8.16 9.78
CA TYR A 182 -13.47 9.48 9.30
C TYR A 182 -14.55 10.04 10.22
N ILE A 183 -14.36 11.27 10.68
CA ILE A 183 -15.32 11.99 11.50
C ILE A 183 -15.79 13.20 10.70
N ILE A 184 -17.08 13.24 10.41
CA ILE A 184 -17.72 14.32 9.64
C ILE A 184 -18.72 15.02 10.56
N VAL A 185 -18.48 16.30 10.83
CA VAL A 185 -19.29 17.10 11.77
C VAL A 185 -19.83 18.32 11.05
N VAL A 186 -21.16 18.46 11.04
CA VAL A 186 -21.88 19.59 10.44
C VAL A 186 -21.45 19.90 8.99
N GLY A 187 -21.25 18.83 8.21
CA GLY A 187 -21.27 18.87 6.74
C GLY A 187 -22.66 18.53 6.22
N ARG A 188 -22.96 18.89 4.98
CA ARG A 188 -24.20 18.49 4.32
C ARG A 188 -23.87 17.81 3.00
N LEU A 189 -24.35 16.58 2.82
CA LEU A 189 -24.07 15.77 1.63
C LEU A 189 -24.55 16.44 0.34
N ASP A 190 -25.76 17.00 0.35
CA ASP A 190 -26.37 17.62 -0.82
C ASP A 190 -26.87 19.04 -0.47
N MET A 191 -25.96 20.02 -0.54
CA MET A 191 -26.31 21.42 -0.27
C MET A 191 -27.36 21.95 -1.27
N PRO A 192 -28.43 22.64 -0.85
CA PRO A 192 -29.47 23.10 -1.77
C PRO A 192 -28.92 24.02 -2.85
N ASP A 193 -29.46 23.90 -4.06
CA ASP A 193 -29.09 24.73 -5.21
C ASP A 193 -29.13 26.23 -4.90
N ALA A 194 -30.16 26.68 -4.19
CA ALA A 194 -30.34 28.07 -3.81
C ALA A 194 -29.25 28.58 -2.83
N VAL A 195 -28.50 27.70 -2.17
CA VAL A 195 -27.40 28.07 -1.26
C VAL A 195 -26.10 28.19 -2.02
N TRP A 196 -25.63 27.10 -2.65
CA TRP A 196 -24.32 27.12 -3.31
C TRP A 196 -24.28 28.10 -4.49
N LYS A 197 -25.43 28.37 -5.16
CA LYS A 197 -25.52 29.39 -6.22
C LYS A 197 -25.37 30.82 -5.70
N GLU A 198 -25.74 31.10 -4.47
CA GLU A 198 -25.50 32.41 -3.85
C GLU A 198 -24.05 32.52 -3.36
N PHE A 199 -23.52 31.45 -2.77
CA PHE A 199 -22.10 31.34 -2.40
C PHE A 199 -21.18 31.57 -3.62
N ALA A 200 -21.50 31.00 -4.77
CA ALA A 200 -20.74 31.18 -6.03
C ALA A 200 -20.71 32.64 -6.53
N LYS A 201 -21.64 33.50 -6.05
CA LYS A 201 -21.68 34.93 -6.36
C LYS A 201 -20.95 35.80 -5.34
N GLY A 202 -20.34 35.21 -4.31
CA GLY A 202 -19.74 35.96 -3.21
C GLY A 202 -20.72 36.35 -2.10
N ASN A 203 -21.95 35.79 -2.11
CA ASN A 203 -22.99 36.13 -1.13
C ASN A 203 -23.08 35.07 -0.03
N TYR A 204 -23.51 35.47 1.16
CA TYR A 204 -23.83 34.56 2.25
C TYR A 204 -25.32 34.38 2.43
N VAL A 205 -25.70 33.13 2.65
CA VAL A 205 -27.03 32.72 3.09
C VAL A 205 -26.87 31.67 4.18
N GLY A 206 -27.86 31.58 5.04
CA GLY A 206 -27.98 30.56 6.07
C GLY A 206 -29.42 30.11 6.22
N PHE A 207 -29.72 29.40 7.30
CA PHE A 207 -31.01 28.79 7.54
C PHE A 207 -31.66 29.33 8.82
N LYS A 208 -32.94 29.66 8.73
CA LYS A 208 -33.81 29.90 9.89
C LYS A 208 -34.95 28.90 9.89
N TYR A 209 -35.25 28.34 11.04
CA TYR A 209 -36.27 27.31 11.19
C TYR A 209 -37.56 27.90 11.75
N LYS A 210 -38.68 27.74 11.02
CA LYS A 210 -40.01 28.13 11.49
C LYS A 210 -40.90 26.89 11.52
N LYS A 211 -41.37 26.49 12.71
CA LYS A 211 -42.11 25.23 12.93
C LYS A 211 -41.35 23.98 12.44
N GLY A 212 -40.01 23.99 12.49
CA GLY A 212 -39.16 22.89 12.04
C GLY A 212 -38.78 22.91 10.55
N GLU A 213 -39.42 23.76 9.75
CA GLU A 213 -39.11 23.89 8.33
C GLU A 213 -37.96 24.88 8.07
N PRO A 214 -36.95 24.49 7.27
CA PRO A 214 -35.84 25.36 6.93
C PRO A 214 -36.27 26.46 5.94
N ARG A 215 -35.91 27.71 6.23
CA ARG A 215 -35.96 28.82 5.27
C ARG A 215 -34.57 29.38 5.05
N ILE A 216 -34.18 29.47 3.78
CA ILE A 216 -32.94 30.14 3.38
C ILE A 216 -33.11 31.65 3.55
N VAL A 217 -32.19 32.28 4.25
CA VAL A 217 -32.18 33.72 4.52
C VAL A 217 -30.79 34.28 4.24
N LYS A 218 -30.71 35.57 3.87
CA LYS A 218 -29.42 36.24 3.69
C LYS A 218 -28.71 36.39 5.03
N PHE A 219 -27.42 36.08 5.05
CA PHE A 219 -26.51 36.33 6.16
C PHE A 219 -25.50 37.41 5.75
N SER A 220 -25.03 38.19 6.70
CA SER A 220 -23.78 38.93 6.58
C SER A 220 -22.58 37.99 6.74
N ALA A 221 -21.40 38.41 6.30
CA ALA A 221 -20.16 37.65 6.55
C ALA A 221 -19.95 37.35 8.05
N LYS A 222 -20.39 38.29 8.92
CA LYS A 222 -20.34 38.14 10.37
C LYS A 222 -21.29 37.07 10.90
N GLU A 223 -22.52 37.04 10.41
CA GLU A 223 -23.49 36.00 10.76
C GLU A 223 -23.06 34.62 10.25
N ALA A 224 -22.33 34.56 9.13
CA ALA A 224 -21.75 33.32 8.60
C ALA A 224 -20.46 32.88 9.32
N GLY A 225 -19.92 33.68 10.26
CA GLY A 225 -18.64 33.40 10.92
C GLY A 225 -17.41 33.52 10.01
N MET A 226 -17.51 34.28 8.90
CA MET A 226 -16.48 34.37 7.84
C MET A 226 -15.83 35.76 7.74
N GLY A 227 -15.86 36.55 8.82
CA GLY A 227 -15.36 37.93 8.84
C GLY A 227 -16.45 38.96 9.10
N GLY A 228 -16.26 40.22 8.70
CA GLY A 228 -17.21 41.29 9.06
C GLY A 228 -17.11 42.57 8.24
N GLY A 229 -16.36 42.55 7.13
CA GLY A 229 -16.02 43.75 6.36
C GLY A 229 -16.55 43.76 4.92
N ASN A 230 -17.14 42.66 4.43
CA ASN A 230 -17.48 42.48 3.01
C ASN A 230 -16.23 42.61 2.12
N SER A 231 -15.10 42.10 2.64
CA SER A 231 -13.79 42.15 1.99
C SER A 231 -13.74 41.21 0.77
N ILE A 232 -12.70 41.34 -0.06
CA ILE A 232 -12.46 40.37 -1.15
C ILE A 232 -12.25 38.97 -0.56
N GLY A 233 -11.54 38.87 0.57
CA GLY A 233 -11.39 37.62 1.32
C GLY A 233 -12.74 37.02 1.72
N ASP A 234 -13.63 37.83 2.32
CA ASP A 234 -14.98 37.40 2.73
C ASP A 234 -15.80 36.89 1.53
N LYS A 235 -15.64 37.46 0.34
CA LYS A 235 -16.33 36.96 -0.86
C LYS A 235 -15.73 35.65 -1.33
N ASN A 236 -14.40 35.58 -1.40
CA ASN A 236 -13.68 34.40 -1.87
C ASN A 236 -13.95 33.17 -0.99
N THR A 237 -14.09 33.34 0.32
CA THR A 237 -14.45 32.24 1.23
C THR A 237 -15.84 31.68 0.90
N SER A 238 -16.84 32.51 0.59
CA SER A 238 -18.14 31.98 0.10
C SER A 238 -18.02 31.30 -1.26
N ILE A 239 -17.21 31.82 -2.19
CA ILE A 239 -17.03 31.23 -3.52
C ILE A 239 -16.32 29.86 -3.41
N LEU A 240 -15.35 29.72 -2.49
CA LEU A 240 -14.77 28.41 -2.12
C LEU A 240 -15.80 27.46 -1.53
N ALA A 241 -16.66 27.92 -0.61
CA ALA A 241 -17.73 27.08 -0.07
C ALA A 241 -18.65 26.52 -1.17
N ALA A 242 -18.90 27.28 -2.24
CA ALA A 242 -19.64 26.79 -3.40
C ALA A 242 -18.89 25.69 -4.18
N GLY A 243 -17.55 25.78 -4.25
CA GLY A 243 -16.70 24.86 -5.01
C GLY A 243 -16.74 23.42 -4.52
N LEU A 244 -17.12 23.16 -3.26
CA LEU A 244 -17.54 21.85 -2.79
C LEU A 244 -19.06 21.72 -2.63
N GLY A 245 -19.76 22.78 -2.24
CA GLY A 245 -21.20 22.76 -2.01
C GLY A 245 -22.05 22.43 -3.24
N TYR A 246 -21.55 22.61 -4.46
CA TYR A 246 -22.27 22.23 -5.68
C TYR A 246 -22.34 20.70 -5.89
N LYS A 247 -21.45 19.94 -5.24
CA LYS A 247 -21.37 18.49 -5.40
C LYS A 247 -22.59 17.81 -4.78
N ARG A 248 -22.92 16.65 -5.33
CA ARG A 248 -23.99 15.77 -4.84
C ARG A 248 -23.36 14.53 -4.22
N PHE A 249 -23.00 14.61 -2.93
CA PHE A 249 -22.25 13.53 -2.29
C PHE A 249 -23.07 12.26 -2.13
N THR A 250 -24.40 12.33 -2.09
CA THR A 250 -25.24 11.11 -2.12
C THR A 250 -25.04 10.30 -3.41
N GLN A 251 -24.72 10.96 -4.53
CA GLN A 251 -24.42 10.31 -5.81
C GLN A 251 -22.95 9.88 -5.87
N LEU A 252 -22.03 10.78 -5.51
CA LEU A 252 -20.59 10.52 -5.60
C LEU A 252 -20.11 9.41 -4.66
N LEU A 253 -20.82 9.19 -3.55
CA LEU A 253 -20.50 8.17 -2.56
C LEU A 253 -21.32 6.88 -2.73
N GLN A 254 -22.11 6.74 -3.81
CA GLN A 254 -23.01 5.61 -4.01
C GLN A 254 -22.29 4.26 -4.10
N ASP A 255 -21.08 4.20 -4.66
CA ASP A 255 -20.29 2.95 -4.78
C ASP A 255 -19.11 2.89 -3.80
N LYS A 256 -19.06 3.81 -2.83
CA LYS A 256 -17.98 3.88 -1.85
C LYS A 256 -18.29 3.08 -0.58
N ASP A 257 -17.26 2.50 0.01
CA ASP A 257 -17.30 1.94 1.37
C ASP A 257 -17.22 3.08 2.39
N LEU A 258 -18.28 3.22 3.20
CA LEU A 258 -18.36 4.23 4.26
C LEU A 258 -18.47 3.60 5.66
N SER A 259 -18.12 2.32 5.82
CA SER A 259 -18.16 1.60 7.10
C SER A 259 -17.30 2.25 8.20
N ARG A 260 -16.36 3.12 7.80
CA ARG A 260 -15.43 3.85 8.67
C ARG A 260 -15.83 5.31 8.91
N VAL A 261 -17.06 5.71 8.60
CA VAL A 261 -17.53 7.10 8.75
C VAL A 261 -18.43 7.25 9.97
N ASP A 262 -18.07 8.17 10.86
CA ASP A 262 -18.95 8.71 11.88
C ASP A 262 -19.48 10.07 11.43
N TYR A 263 -20.81 10.24 11.42
CA TYR A 263 -21.47 11.44 10.89
C TYR A 263 -22.31 12.13 11.98
N PHE A 264 -22.09 13.43 12.18
CA PHE A 264 -22.75 14.24 13.20
C PHE A 264 -23.38 15.47 12.58
N TYR A 265 -24.66 15.73 12.88
CA TYR A 265 -25.38 16.86 12.29
C TYR A 265 -26.35 17.55 13.25
N GLY A 266 -26.58 18.84 13.03
CA GLY A 266 -27.54 19.65 13.76
C GLY A 266 -28.91 19.65 13.10
N SER A 267 -29.96 19.48 13.88
CA SER A 267 -31.33 19.53 13.37
C SER A 267 -31.85 20.94 13.09
N LYS A 268 -31.14 21.95 13.63
CA LYS A 268 -31.39 23.38 13.44
C LYS A 268 -30.14 24.09 12.92
N ASP A 269 -29.26 23.36 12.21
CA ASP A 269 -28.03 23.92 11.67
C ASP A 269 -28.34 25.13 10.78
N ASP A 270 -27.86 26.29 11.20
CA ASP A 270 -28.16 27.59 10.63
C ASP A 270 -27.15 28.02 9.56
N GLN A 271 -26.04 27.29 9.39
CA GLN A 271 -25.03 27.58 8.38
C GLN A 271 -25.17 26.71 7.13
N VAL A 272 -25.13 25.39 7.29
CA VAL A 272 -25.18 24.42 6.17
C VAL A 272 -26.55 23.77 6.00
N GLY A 273 -27.42 23.95 7.00
CA GLY A 273 -28.77 23.39 7.02
C GLY A 273 -28.80 21.95 7.52
N ARG A 274 -29.95 21.54 8.07
CA ARG A 274 -30.16 20.15 8.49
C ARG A 274 -30.10 19.19 7.29
N LEU A 275 -29.72 17.94 7.56
CA LEU A 275 -29.89 16.85 6.59
C LEU A 275 -31.39 16.66 6.25
N SER A 276 -31.63 16.37 4.98
CA SER A 276 -32.92 15.88 4.46
C SER A 276 -33.17 14.42 4.85
N GLU A 277 -34.40 13.95 4.65
CA GLU A 277 -34.72 12.54 4.91
C GLU A 277 -34.00 11.61 3.93
N GLU A 278 -33.83 12.05 2.68
CA GLU A 278 -33.08 11.35 1.64
C GLU A 278 -31.61 11.18 2.03
N GLU A 279 -30.96 12.25 2.52
CA GLU A 279 -29.57 12.22 3.00
C GLU A 279 -29.41 11.29 4.21
N ILE A 280 -30.36 11.31 5.15
CA ILE A 280 -30.35 10.41 6.32
C ILE A 280 -30.53 8.94 5.89
N ASN A 281 -31.46 8.69 4.96
CA ASN A 281 -31.72 7.34 4.44
C ASN A 281 -30.53 6.82 3.64
N PHE A 282 -29.87 7.68 2.87
CA PHE A 282 -28.62 7.35 2.19
C PHE A 282 -27.53 6.91 3.17
N LEU A 283 -27.26 7.70 4.22
CA LEU A 283 -26.27 7.33 5.25
C LEU A 283 -26.60 5.99 5.91
N LYS A 284 -27.87 5.77 6.27
CA LYS A 284 -28.32 4.48 6.85
C LYS A 284 -28.15 3.30 5.88
N SER A 285 -28.42 3.51 4.59
CA SER A 285 -28.20 2.47 3.56
C SER A 285 -26.73 2.06 3.44
N LYS A 286 -25.82 2.95 3.87
CA LYS A 286 -24.36 2.73 3.93
C LYS A 286 -23.89 2.17 5.28
N GLY A 287 -24.81 1.78 6.16
CA GLY A 287 -24.50 1.29 7.50
C GLY A 287 -24.08 2.38 8.49
N ILE A 288 -24.18 3.66 8.11
CA ILE A 288 -23.89 4.78 9.00
C ILE A 288 -25.14 5.14 9.79
N ASN A 289 -25.01 5.26 11.10
CA ASN A 289 -26.06 5.79 11.96
C ASN A 289 -25.72 7.25 12.32
N PRO A 290 -26.20 8.25 11.53
CA PRO A 290 -25.83 9.63 11.78
C PRO A 290 -26.40 10.13 13.11
N VAL A 291 -25.55 10.76 13.92
CA VAL A 291 -25.90 11.29 15.23
C VAL A 291 -26.48 12.68 15.08
N LYS A 292 -27.73 12.83 15.53
CA LYS A 292 -28.50 14.08 15.47
C LYS A 292 -28.39 14.84 16.79
N PHE A 293 -28.13 16.14 16.70
CA PHE A 293 -28.25 17.07 17.84
C PHE A 293 -29.38 18.08 17.62
N ASP A 294 -30.15 18.39 18.68
CA ASP A 294 -31.15 19.48 18.63
C ASP A 294 -30.51 20.85 18.89
N LYS A 295 -29.55 21.20 18.03
CA LYS A 295 -28.71 22.40 18.15
C LYS A 295 -28.54 23.07 16.77
N ASP A 296 -28.08 24.32 16.82
CA ASP A 296 -27.55 25.07 15.68
C ASP A 296 -26.13 24.58 15.31
N HIS A 297 -25.47 25.26 14.38
CA HIS A 297 -24.17 24.81 13.86
C HIS A 297 -23.11 24.71 14.96
N SER A 298 -22.89 25.81 15.70
CA SER A 298 -21.90 25.87 16.79
C SER A 298 -22.24 24.95 17.95
N GLY A 299 -23.50 24.93 18.40
CA GLY A 299 -23.90 24.05 19.51
C GLY A 299 -23.81 22.56 19.17
N THR A 300 -23.89 22.19 17.89
CA THR A 300 -23.65 20.82 17.43
C THR A 300 -22.16 20.46 17.54
N ILE A 301 -21.27 21.36 17.13
CA ILE A 301 -19.81 21.16 17.24
C ILE A 301 -19.41 21.01 18.72
N ASP A 302 -19.94 21.87 19.60
CA ASP A 302 -19.69 21.81 21.05
C ASP A 302 -20.13 20.46 21.65
N ASP A 303 -21.36 20.04 21.36
CA ASP A 303 -21.91 18.78 21.88
C ASP A 303 -21.16 17.56 21.32
N PHE A 304 -20.79 17.56 20.04
CA PHE A 304 -19.93 16.53 19.46
C PHE A 304 -18.58 16.44 20.20
N THR A 305 -17.93 17.60 20.37
CA THR A 305 -16.60 17.71 20.99
C THR A 305 -16.61 17.16 22.41
N LEU A 306 -17.59 17.57 23.22
CA LEU A 306 -17.67 17.18 24.63
C LEU A 306 -18.12 15.73 24.85
N LYS A 307 -18.95 15.17 23.95
CA LYS A 307 -19.61 13.87 24.18
C LYS A 307 -18.97 12.71 23.41
N TYR A 308 -18.39 12.96 22.24
CA TYR A 308 -18.00 11.90 21.30
C TYR A 308 -16.51 11.86 20.97
N LEU A 309 -15.87 13.02 20.73
CA LEU A 309 -14.54 13.09 20.14
C LEU A 309 -13.50 12.21 20.88
N LYS A 310 -13.40 12.33 22.20
CA LYS A 310 -12.47 11.54 23.00
C LYS A 310 -12.73 10.03 22.90
N ASN A 311 -13.99 9.61 22.98
CA ASN A 311 -14.33 8.20 22.96
C ASN A 311 -14.03 7.56 21.59
N ILE A 312 -14.25 8.30 20.51
CA ILE A 312 -13.90 7.84 19.16
C ILE A 312 -12.39 7.66 19.04
N ILE A 313 -11.61 8.68 19.44
CA ILE A 313 -10.15 8.61 19.41
C ILE A 313 -9.65 7.41 20.24
N ASP A 314 -10.08 7.30 21.50
CA ASP A 314 -9.66 6.22 22.39
C ASP A 314 -10.01 4.82 21.87
N LYS A 315 -11.17 4.68 21.20
CA LYS A 315 -11.61 3.42 20.60
C LYS A 315 -10.72 3.04 19.43
N VAL A 316 -10.57 3.96 18.47
CA VAL A 316 -9.77 3.71 17.25
C VAL A 316 -8.31 3.44 17.62
N SER A 317 -7.74 4.18 18.58
CA SER A 317 -6.38 3.97 19.08
C SER A 317 -6.14 2.58 19.69
N LYS A 318 -7.18 1.86 20.13
CA LYS A 318 -7.08 0.51 20.70
C LYS A 318 -7.30 -0.60 19.67
N GLU A 319 -8.04 -0.32 18.60
CA GLU A 319 -8.48 -1.34 17.62
C GLU A 319 -7.46 -1.60 16.51
N THR A 320 -6.52 -0.69 16.27
CA THR A 320 -5.61 -0.75 15.12
C THR A 320 -4.25 -1.36 15.42
N HIS A 321 -3.98 -2.50 14.79
CA HIS A 321 -2.64 -3.10 14.71
C HIS A 321 -1.90 -2.55 13.49
N ILE A 322 -0.88 -1.73 13.74
CA ILE A 322 0.13 -1.37 12.73
C ILE A 322 0.88 -2.64 12.37
N ASP A 323 0.92 -3.02 11.09
CA ASP A 323 1.88 -4.04 10.65
C ASP A 323 3.28 -3.42 10.57
N PRO A 324 4.23 -3.80 11.46
CA PRO A 324 5.55 -3.19 11.48
C PRO A 324 6.38 -3.53 10.23
N SER A 325 6.01 -4.57 9.47
CA SER A 325 6.66 -4.91 8.20
C SER A 325 6.49 -3.82 7.12
N MET A 326 5.51 -2.95 7.34
CA MET A 326 5.10 -1.87 6.45
C MET A 326 5.68 -0.50 6.86
N LEU A 327 6.81 -0.46 7.54
CA LEU A 327 7.48 0.79 7.92
C LEU A 327 8.66 1.10 6.98
N GLY A 328 8.79 2.37 6.59
CA GLY A 328 9.88 2.89 5.76
C GLY A 328 9.41 3.94 4.75
N ILE A 329 10.30 4.87 4.37
CA ILE A 329 9.97 5.99 3.48
C ILE A 329 10.97 6.06 2.32
N VAL A 330 10.46 6.14 1.09
CA VAL A 330 11.25 6.51 -0.09
C VAL A 330 11.68 7.98 0.02
N VAL A 331 12.99 8.23 -0.01
CA VAL A 331 13.54 9.60 0.16
C VAL A 331 13.62 10.33 -1.18
N ASN A 332 13.90 9.60 -2.26
CA ASN A 332 14.00 10.16 -3.60
C ASN A 332 12.61 10.60 -4.11
N LYS A 333 12.60 11.63 -4.96
CA LYS A 333 11.39 12.12 -5.64
C LYS A 333 11.65 12.42 -7.10
N ASN A 334 10.60 12.37 -7.91
CA ASN A 334 10.61 12.65 -9.34
C ASN A 334 11.74 11.88 -10.05
N PHE A 335 11.78 10.56 -9.82
CA PHE A 335 12.82 9.70 -10.32
C PHE A 335 12.26 8.56 -11.16
N THR A 336 13.08 8.16 -12.12
CA THR A 336 12.99 6.87 -12.82
C THR A 336 14.40 6.32 -12.90
N LYS A 337 14.61 5.11 -12.38
CA LYS A 337 15.91 4.46 -12.29
C LYS A 337 15.82 3.06 -12.86
N THR A 338 16.51 2.82 -13.97
CA THR A 338 16.68 1.50 -14.58
C THR A 338 18.04 0.94 -14.20
N PHE A 339 18.10 -0.33 -13.85
CA PHE A 339 19.32 -1.05 -13.50
C PHE A 339 19.21 -2.52 -13.89
N PRO A 340 20.33 -3.20 -14.17
CA PRO A 340 20.31 -4.59 -14.58
C PRO A 340 20.10 -5.54 -13.40
N PHE A 341 19.61 -6.74 -13.69
CA PHE A 341 19.64 -7.90 -12.81
C PHE A 341 20.39 -9.06 -13.47
N GLU A 342 20.92 -9.97 -12.65
CA GLU A 342 21.48 -11.24 -13.10
C GLU A 342 20.36 -12.30 -13.10
N TRP A 343 20.17 -12.99 -14.22
CA TRP A 343 19.23 -14.11 -14.32
C TRP A 343 19.91 -15.42 -13.94
N SER A 344 19.63 -15.93 -12.74
CA SER A 344 20.30 -17.12 -12.18
C SER A 344 19.29 -18.10 -11.62
N GLY A 345 19.32 -19.36 -12.08
CA GLY A 345 18.34 -20.39 -11.68
C GLY A 345 16.88 -20.05 -12.02
N GLY A 346 16.66 -19.11 -12.95
CA GLY A 346 15.33 -18.61 -13.31
C GLY A 346 14.81 -17.51 -12.38
N LEU A 347 15.70 -16.85 -11.63
CA LEU A 347 15.37 -15.80 -10.68
C LEU A 347 16.19 -14.52 -10.93
N PRO A 348 15.61 -13.32 -10.68
CA PRO A 348 16.27 -12.04 -10.84
C PRO A 348 17.09 -11.68 -9.58
N ILE A 349 18.40 -11.61 -9.72
CA ILE A 349 19.33 -11.20 -8.65
C ILE A 349 19.81 -9.77 -8.90
N VAL A 350 19.55 -8.87 -7.96
CA VAL A 350 19.88 -7.44 -8.03
C VAL A 350 20.97 -7.05 -7.03
N LYS A 351 21.65 -5.93 -7.30
CA LYS A 351 22.66 -5.35 -6.40
C LYS A 351 22.05 -4.33 -5.45
N VAL A 352 22.29 -4.51 -4.16
CA VAL A 352 21.77 -3.66 -3.08
C VAL A 352 22.92 -3.12 -2.25
N HIS A 353 22.87 -1.85 -1.87
CA HIS A 353 23.87 -1.19 -1.05
C HIS A 353 23.34 -0.94 0.37
N ILE A 354 24.01 -1.54 1.35
CA ILE A 354 23.72 -1.37 2.79
C ILE A 354 25.01 -0.93 3.46
N ASN A 355 24.95 0.19 4.19
CA ASN A 355 26.11 0.76 4.89
C ASN A 355 27.37 0.90 4.01
N GLY A 356 27.20 1.29 2.74
CA GLY A 356 28.30 1.48 1.79
C GLY A 356 28.90 0.20 1.19
N LYS A 357 28.39 -0.99 1.55
CA LYS A 357 28.80 -2.27 0.97
C LYS A 357 27.72 -2.82 0.04
N GLU A 358 28.16 -3.40 -1.08
CA GLU A 358 27.29 -4.07 -2.06
C GLU A 358 26.98 -5.52 -1.63
N TYR A 359 25.73 -5.92 -1.81
CA TYR A 359 25.20 -7.27 -1.55
C TYR A 359 24.34 -7.74 -2.72
N ARG A 360 24.20 -9.05 -2.88
CA ARG A 360 23.36 -9.68 -3.92
C ARG A 360 22.00 -10.03 -3.32
N PHE A 361 20.90 -9.54 -3.89
CA PHE A 361 19.57 -9.76 -3.36
C PHE A 361 18.68 -10.41 -4.42
N LEU A 362 17.92 -11.43 -4.04
CA LEU A 362 16.80 -11.92 -4.85
C LEU A 362 15.73 -10.84 -4.90
N PHE A 363 15.25 -10.47 -6.09
CA PHE A 363 14.09 -9.59 -6.22
C PHE A 363 12.81 -10.41 -6.14
N ASP A 364 12.05 -10.25 -5.06
CA ASP A 364 10.92 -11.11 -4.69
C ASP A 364 9.70 -10.27 -4.31
N THR A 365 8.68 -10.28 -5.16
CA THR A 365 7.46 -9.50 -4.95
C THR A 365 6.50 -10.07 -3.90
N ASP A 366 6.72 -11.28 -3.38
CA ASP A 366 5.87 -11.95 -2.37
C ASP A 366 6.62 -12.26 -1.04
N ALA A 367 7.80 -11.68 -0.85
CA ALA A 367 8.55 -11.79 0.41
C ALA A 367 8.89 -10.41 0.98
N PRO A 368 9.05 -10.26 2.31
CA PRO A 368 9.56 -9.02 2.87
C PRO A 368 11.03 -8.84 2.48
N THR A 369 11.52 -7.61 2.52
CA THR A 369 12.95 -7.38 2.39
C THR A 369 13.68 -8.06 3.55
N THR A 370 14.64 -8.91 3.23
CA THR A 370 15.41 -9.72 4.17
C THR A 370 16.89 -9.44 4.01
N ILE A 371 17.57 -9.13 5.12
CA ILE A 371 19.01 -8.89 5.13
C ILE A 371 19.77 -10.04 5.84
N PRO A 372 21.08 -10.21 5.59
CA PRO A 372 21.88 -11.16 6.35
C PRO A 372 21.85 -10.89 7.86
N GLU A 373 21.71 -11.96 8.66
CA GLU A 373 21.64 -11.87 10.13
C GLU A 373 22.84 -11.15 10.77
N HIS A 374 24.06 -11.38 10.25
CA HIS A 374 25.27 -10.75 10.78
C HIS A 374 25.26 -9.21 10.71
N LEU A 375 24.38 -8.60 9.90
CA LEU A 375 24.23 -7.15 9.83
C LEU A 375 23.51 -6.56 11.04
N VAL A 376 22.70 -7.35 11.75
CA VAL A 376 22.03 -6.90 12.98
C VAL A 376 23.08 -6.51 14.02
N GLU A 377 24.03 -7.40 14.29
CA GLU A 377 25.10 -7.16 15.26
C GLU A 377 26.08 -6.09 14.75
N ALA A 378 26.51 -6.20 13.49
CA ALA A 378 27.48 -5.27 12.90
C ALA A 378 27.00 -3.81 12.88
N MET A 379 25.68 -3.59 12.78
CA MET A 379 25.07 -2.25 12.73
C MET A 379 24.30 -1.89 14.00
N GLN A 380 24.24 -2.78 14.99
CA GLN A 380 23.45 -2.61 16.23
C GLN A 380 21.98 -2.29 15.95
N LEU A 381 21.36 -3.03 15.01
CA LEU A 381 19.98 -2.79 14.60
C LEU A 381 19.00 -3.09 15.74
N LYS A 382 17.98 -2.23 15.87
CA LYS A 382 16.95 -2.37 16.89
C LYS A 382 15.83 -3.29 16.40
N GLU A 383 15.52 -4.33 17.16
CA GLU A 383 14.31 -5.15 16.95
C GLU A 383 13.06 -4.30 17.21
N VAL A 384 12.14 -4.28 16.25
CA VAL A 384 10.89 -3.50 16.31
C VAL A 384 9.66 -4.38 16.54
N SER A 385 9.67 -5.64 16.09
CA SER A 385 8.57 -6.58 16.24
C SER A 385 8.93 -8.01 15.81
N LYS A 386 7.97 -8.94 15.91
CA LYS A 386 8.00 -10.28 15.32
C LYS A 386 6.77 -10.49 14.44
N ILE A 387 6.95 -11.12 13.29
CA ILE A 387 5.88 -11.46 12.34
C ILE A 387 5.86 -12.94 12.03
N LYS A 388 4.70 -13.40 11.56
CA LYS A 388 4.46 -14.74 11.02
C LYS A 388 4.30 -14.64 9.51
N LEU A 389 5.07 -15.41 8.76
CA LEU A 389 5.05 -15.46 7.30
C LEU A 389 4.84 -16.91 6.85
N HIS A 390 4.47 -17.11 5.59
CA HIS A 390 4.46 -18.43 4.98
C HIS A 390 5.53 -18.49 3.89
N ASP A 391 6.15 -19.65 3.68
CA ASP A 391 7.03 -19.87 2.54
C ASP A 391 6.25 -20.38 1.32
N SER A 392 6.91 -20.50 0.17
CA SER A 392 6.34 -21.04 -1.08
C SER A 392 5.86 -22.50 -0.98
N GLY A 393 6.20 -23.19 0.11
CA GLY A 393 5.71 -24.52 0.46
C GLY A 393 4.48 -24.53 1.37
N GLY A 394 3.99 -23.36 1.80
CA GLY A 394 2.84 -23.21 2.70
C GLY A 394 3.19 -23.31 4.19
N ARG A 395 4.48 -23.32 4.57
CA ARG A 395 4.89 -23.48 5.99
C ARG A 395 5.02 -22.14 6.68
N GLN A 396 4.49 -22.04 7.90
CA GLN A 396 4.59 -20.84 8.72
C GLN A 396 6.01 -20.67 9.31
N LEU A 397 6.54 -19.45 9.24
CA LEU A 397 7.84 -19.02 9.74
C LEU A 397 7.68 -17.82 10.68
N ASP A 398 8.26 -17.90 11.87
CA ASP A 398 8.38 -16.76 12.78
C ASP A 398 9.67 -15.97 12.43
N ARG A 399 9.56 -14.65 12.29
CA ARG A 399 10.69 -13.78 11.93
C ARG A 399 10.71 -12.50 12.78
N SER A 400 11.88 -12.15 13.29
CA SER A 400 12.11 -10.82 13.90
C SER A 400 12.25 -9.75 12.82
N LEU A 401 11.78 -8.56 13.14
CA LEU A 401 11.88 -7.36 12.32
C LEU A 401 12.82 -6.35 12.96
N TYR A 402 13.66 -5.73 12.15
CA TYR A 402 14.66 -4.75 12.58
C TYR A 402 14.52 -3.45 11.79
N GLN A 403 14.82 -2.32 12.44
CA GLN A 403 14.87 -1.03 11.77
C GLN A 403 16.25 -0.80 11.15
N LEU A 404 16.30 -0.68 9.83
CA LEU A 404 17.47 -0.35 9.03
C LEU A 404 17.49 1.16 8.72
N PRO A 405 18.51 1.92 9.16
CA PRO A 405 18.51 3.38 8.99
C PRO A 405 18.48 3.84 7.52
N LEU A 406 19.18 3.12 6.64
CA LEU A 406 19.28 3.45 5.23
C LEU A 406 19.49 2.19 4.38
N LEU A 407 18.63 2.02 3.38
CA LEU A 407 18.75 1.03 2.32
C LEU A 407 18.84 1.76 0.98
N THR A 408 19.80 1.37 0.11
CA THR A 408 19.93 1.98 -1.22
C THR A 408 19.94 0.91 -2.31
N VAL A 409 19.08 1.07 -3.32
CA VAL A 409 19.05 0.21 -4.52
C VAL A 409 19.06 1.11 -5.74
N ALA A 410 20.04 0.96 -6.63
CA ALA A 410 20.19 1.77 -7.85
C ALA A 410 20.08 3.31 -7.63
N GLY A 411 20.53 3.80 -6.48
CA GLY A 411 20.45 5.21 -6.09
C GLY A 411 19.11 5.67 -5.50
N VAL A 412 18.11 4.77 -5.40
CA VAL A 412 16.86 4.96 -4.66
C VAL A 412 17.09 4.62 -3.19
N LYS A 413 16.88 5.60 -2.31
CA LYS A 413 17.17 5.57 -0.89
C LYS A 413 15.88 5.42 -0.08
N PHE A 414 15.91 4.51 0.87
CA PHE A 414 14.84 4.27 1.83
C PHE A 414 15.37 4.50 3.24
N GLN A 415 14.68 5.35 4.00
CA GLN A 415 15.01 5.68 5.39
C GLN A 415 14.10 4.96 6.37
N ASP A 416 14.65 4.64 7.54
CA ASP A 416 13.95 4.00 8.66
C ASP A 416 13.14 2.76 8.22
N PHE A 417 13.77 1.98 7.35
CA PHE A 417 13.15 0.88 6.63
C PHE A 417 13.15 -0.38 7.48
N VAL A 418 12.03 -1.09 7.56
CA VAL A 418 11.97 -2.33 8.34
C VAL A 418 12.33 -3.54 7.49
N VAL A 419 13.20 -4.37 8.02
CA VAL A 419 13.71 -5.57 7.36
C VAL A 419 13.54 -6.79 8.26
N SER A 420 13.38 -7.94 7.63
CA SER A 420 13.56 -9.25 8.28
C SER A 420 15.00 -9.73 8.14
N THR A 421 15.36 -10.83 8.79
CA THR A 421 16.70 -11.42 8.69
C THR A 421 16.63 -12.91 8.41
N ALA A 422 17.63 -13.41 7.67
CA ALA A 422 17.84 -14.84 7.45
C ALA A 422 19.31 -15.11 7.06
N ASN A 423 19.77 -16.36 7.21
CA ASN A 423 21.03 -16.82 6.66
C ASN A 423 20.82 -17.81 5.50
N PHE A 424 20.76 -17.29 4.26
CA PHE A 424 20.53 -18.10 3.06
C PHE A 424 21.69 -19.02 2.69
N LYS A 425 22.90 -18.75 3.19
CA LYS A 425 24.09 -19.57 2.89
C LYS A 425 24.04 -20.96 3.52
N ASP A 426 23.22 -21.12 4.55
CA ASP A 426 23.07 -22.38 5.29
C ASP A 426 21.95 -23.27 4.72
N ILE A 427 21.15 -22.77 3.76
CA ILE A 427 19.96 -23.45 3.25
C ILE A 427 20.29 -24.09 1.90
N PHE A 428 20.69 -25.35 1.86
CA PHE A 428 20.89 -26.07 0.60
C PHE A 428 19.55 -26.63 0.05
N PRO A 429 19.25 -26.51 -1.27
CA PRO A 429 20.09 -26.00 -2.36
C PRO A 429 19.97 -24.49 -2.62
N ILE A 430 19.16 -23.72 -1.88
CA ILE A 430 18.98 -22.28 -2.07
C ILE A 430 20.32 -21.51 -2.05
N SER A 431 21.25 -21.94 -1.19
CA SER A 431 22.61 -21.40 -1.09
C SER A 431 23.41 -21.46 -2.40
N CYS A 432 23.05 -22.34 -3.34
CA CYS A 432 23.65 -22.38 -4.66
C CYS A 432 23.36 -21.13 -5.49
N LEU A 433 22.29 -20.37 -5.22
CA LEU A 433 21.95 -19.17 -5.98
C LEU A 433 22.82 -17.95 -5.59
N GLY A 434 23.55 -18.05 -4.47
CA GLY A 434 24.58 -17.07 -4.10
C GLY A 434 24.07 -15.65 -3.82
N PHE A 435 22.80 -15.49 -3.46
CA PHE A 435 22.28 -14.22 -2.95
C PHE A 435 22.46 -14.13 -1.42
N ASP A 436 22.67 -12.92 -0.93
CA ASP A 436 22.84 -12.60 0.48
C ASP A 436 21.51 -12.20 1.16
N GLY A 437 20.54 -11.71 0.40
CA GLY A 437 19.27 -11.18 0.91
C GLY A 437 18.10 -11.27 -0.07
N ILE A 438 16.95 -10.74 0.35
CA ILE A 438 15.74 -10.61 -0.48
C ILE A 438 15.35 -9.14 -0.51
N LEU A 439 15.03 -8.59 -1.70
CA LEU A 439 14.45 -7.27 -1.90
C LEU A 439 12.96 -7.42 -2.17
N GLY A 440 12.15 -7.01 -1.19
CA GLY A 440 10.79 -7.51 -1.03
C GLY A 440 9.64 -6.55 -1.35
N TYR A 441 8.41 -7.04 -1.15
CA TYR A 441 7.16 -6.28 -1.32
C TYR A 441 7.16 -4.92 -0.60
N ASN A 442 7.74 -4.88 0.60
CA ASN A 442 7.72 -3.68 1.44
C ASN A 442 8.66 -2.58 0.91
N TYR A 443 9.62 -2.93 0.06
CA TYR A 443 10.44 -1.97 -0.66
C TYR A 443 9.69 -1.39 -1.85
N ILE A 444 9.01 -2.25 -2.63
CA ILE A 444 8.42 -1.84 -3.90
C ILE A 444 7.04 -1.21 -3.79
N ARG A 445 6.28 -1.46 -2.71
CA ARG A 445 4.88 -1.03 -2.51
C ARG A 445 4.56 0.43 -2.87
N ASP A 446 5.54 1.32 -2.77
CA ASP A 446 5.39 2.75 -2.96
C ASP A 446 5.80 3.21 -4.38
N LEU A 447 6.17 2.25 -5.24
CA LEU A 447 6.82 2.47 -6.52
C LEU A 447 6.01 1.88 -7.68
N LYS A 448 6.25 2.44 -8.87
CA LYS A 448 6.03 1.76 -10.13
C LYS A 448 7.26 0.92 -10.45
N VAL A 449 7.08 -0.37 -10.68
CA VAL A 449 8.15 -1.31 -10.98
C VAL A 449 7.96 -1.90 -12.36
N LYS A 450 8.89 -1.65 -13.28
CA LYS A 450 8.95 -2.33 -14.57
C LYS A 450 9.97 -3.45 -14.52
N ILE A 451 9.62 -4.62 -15.04
CA ILE A 451 10.52 -5.75 -15.23
C ILE A 451 10.57 -6.08 -16.72
N ASP A 452 11.75 -5.93 -17.31
CA ASP A 452 12.05 -6.29 -18.69
C ASP A 452 12.96 -7.52 -18.68
N TYR A 453 12.36 -8.70 -18.81
CA TYR A 453 13.08 -9.97 -18.75
C TYR A 453 13.97 -10.23 -19.97
N GLU A 454 13.74 -9.55 -21.09
CA GLU A 454 14.58 -9.68 -22.29
C GLU A 454 15.87 -8.90 -22.11
N LYS A 455 15.76 -7.65 -21.63
CA LYS A 455 16.93 -6.81 -21.33
C LYS A 455 17.60 -7.14 -20.01
N GLN A 456 16.94 -7.95 -19.17
CA GLN A 456 17.34 -8.22 -17.80
C GLN A 456 17.49 -6.94 -16.98
N GLU A 457 16.48 -6.06 -17.07
CA GLU A 457 16.45 -4.77 -16.41
C GLU A 457 15.22 -4.62 -15.53
N ILE A 458 15.40 -3.96 -14.39
CA ILE A 458 14.31 -3.48 -13.53
C ILE A 458 14.33 -1.96 -13.52
N THR A 459 13.16 -1.33 -13.65
CA THR A 459 12.98 0.11 -13.47
C THR A 459 12.14 0.39 -12.25
N PHE A 460 12.65 1.22 -11.35
CA PHE A 460 11.90 1.82 -10.25
C PHE A 460 11.56 3.27 -10.56
N SER A 461 10.32 3.68 -10.32
CA SER A 461 9.86 5.03 -10.59
C SER A 461 8.77 5.46 -9.62
N ASP A 462 8.79 6.70 -9.16
CA ASP A 462 7.62 7.36 -8.54
C ASP A 462 6.79 8.13 -9.57
N MET A 463 7.35 8.36 -10.76
CA MET A 463 6.70 8.95 -11.93
C MET A 463 6.02 7.89 -12.81
N PRO A 464 4.99 8.25 -13.61
CA PRO A 464 4.42 7.36 -14.62
C PRO A 464 5.50 6.75 -15.53
N ILE A 465 5.41 5.44 -15.76
CA ILE A 465 6.26 4.72 -16.72
C ILE A 465 5.45 4.61 -18.02
N PRO A 466 5.99 4.99 -19.20
CA PRO A 466 5.28 4.83 -20.47
C PRO A 466 4.90 3.36 -20.74
N HIS A 467 3.65 3.15 -21.13
CA HIS A 467 3.05 1.81 -21.28
C HIS A 467 2.08 1.75 -22.48
N ASP A 468 2.35 2.51 -23.54
CA ASP A 468 1.56 2.44 -24.77
C ASP A 468 1.60 1.02 -25.37
N GLY A 469 0.43 0.47 -25.68
CA GLY A 469 0.30 -0.88 -26.23
C GLY A 469 0.40 -2.01 -25.20
N TYR A 470 0.41 -1.70 -23.90
CA TYR A 470 0.27 -2.69 -22.84
C TYR A 470 -1.21 -3.00 -22.56
N THR A 471 -1.50 -4.22 -22.12
CA THR A 471 -2.80 -4.60 -21.56
C THR A 471 -2.84 -4.18 -20.10
N GLU A 472 -3.79 -3.34 -19.71
CA GLU A 472 -4.01 -2.92 -18.32
C GLU A 472 -4.81 -4.00 -17.56
N LEU A 473 -4.36 -4.32 -16.34
CA LEU A 473 -5.01 -5.21 -15.39
C LEU A 473 -5.23 -4.47 -14.07
N ASN A 474 -6.39 -4.69 -13.45
CA ASN A 474 -6.61 -4.39 -12.04
C ASN A 474 -5.85 -5.40 -11.20
N ILE A 475 -5.10 -4.89 -10.22
CA ILE A 475 -4.42 -5.72 -9.22
C ILE A 475 -4.77 -5.20 -7.83
N HIS A 476 -4.62 -6.05 -6.83
CA HIS A 476 -4.66 -5.63 -5.44
C HIS A 476 -3.30 -5.87 -4.80
N PHE A 477 -2.79 -4.93 -4.00
CA PHE A 477 -1.58 -5.16 -3.22
C PHE A 477 -1.97 -5.54 -1.79
N GLU A 478 -1.69 -6.78 -1.39
CA GLU A 478 -2.00 -7.28 -0.05
C GLU A 478 -0.78 -7.10 0.89
N PRO A 479 -0.92 -6.35 1.99
CA PRO A 479 0.13 -6.26 3.00
C PRO A 479 0.58 -7.63 3.52
N LYS A 480 1.91 -7.87 3.59
CA LYS A 480 2.56 -9.15 3.94
C LYS A 480 2.60 -10.22 2.85
N GLN A 481 2.12 -9.90 1.66
CA GLN A 481 2.23 -10.75 0.46
C GLN A 481 2.81 -9.91 -0.66
N GLY A 482 2.07 -9.68 -1.74
CA GLY A 482 2.52 -8.94 -2.90
C GLY A 482 1.35 -8.44 -3.75
N PRO A 483 1.63 -7.98 -4.98
CA PRO A 483 0.59 -7.68 -5.95
C PRO A 483 -0.12 -8.97 -6.40
N MET A 484 -1.45 -8.92 -6.42
CA MET A 484 -2.33 -10.04 -6.75
C MET A 484 -3.26 -9.70 -7.91
N VAL A 485 -3.62 -10.69 -8.71
CA VAL A 485 -4.57 -10.57 -9.82
C VAL A 485 -5.56 -11.72 -9.80
N GLU A 486 -6.77 -11.49 -10.30
CA GLU A 486 -7.74 -12.57 -10.50
C GLU A 486 -7.41 -13.38 -11.75
N LEU A 487 -7.26 -14.70 -11.62
CA LEU A 487 -7.27 -15.63 -12.73
C LEU A 487 -8.69 -16.16 -12.93
N ASN A 488 -9.17 -16.07 -14.16
CA ASN A 488 -10.49 -16.52 -14.59
C ASN A 488 -10.34 -17.76 -15.47
N PHE A 489 -10.72 -18.91 -14.93
CA PHE A 489 -10.86 -20.17 -15.65
C PHE A 489 -12.31 -20.34 -16.14
N PRO A 490 -12.58 -21.22 -17.13
CA PRO A 490 -13.94 -21.46 -17.62
C PRO A 490 -14.96 -21.92 -16.56
N PHE A 491 -14.49 -22.42 -15.42
CA PHE A 491 -15.30 -23.02 -14.34
C PHE A 491 -15.19 -22.30 -13.01
N GLY A 492 -14.46 -21.18 -12.93
CA GLY A 492 -14.30 -20.42 -11.70
C GLY A 492 -13.13 -19.46 -11.75
N SER A 493 -13.01 -18.62 -10.72
CA SER A 493 -11.93 -17.66 -10.59
C SER A 493 -11.28 -17.70 -9.21
N GLY A 494 -10.08 -17.12 -9.09
CA GLY A 494 -9.38 -16.96 -7.83
C GLY A 494 -8.25 -15.96 -7.93
N TYR A 495 -7.85 -15.37 -6.79
CA TYR A 495 -6.72 -14.44 -6.73
C TYR A 495 -5.40 -15.18 -6.58
N PHE A 496 -4.43 -14.77 -7.39
CA PHE A 496 -3.07 -15.29 -7.36
C PHE A 496 -2.08 -14.14 -7.17
N ILE A 497 -1.03 -14.38 -6.40
CA ILE A 497 0.03 -13.42 -6.12
C ILE A 497 1.08 -13.52 -7.22
N PHE A 498 1.56 -12.38 -7.74
CA PHE A 498 2.76 -12.35 -8.57
C PHE A 498 4.00 -12.51 -7.67
N ASP A 499 4.79 -13.54 -7.92
CA ASP A 499 5.93 -13.95 -7.11
C ASP A 499 7.19 -14.08 -7.98
N THR A 500 7.99 -13.01 -8.05
CA THR A 500 9.28 -13.03 -8.76
C THR A 500 10.37 -13.82 -8.01
N GLY A 501 10.11 -14.26 -6.78
CA GLY A 501 10.95 -15.19 -6.03
C GLY A 501 10.74 -16.67 -6.43
N LYS A 502 9.76 -16.95 -7.30
CA LYS A 502 9.42 -18.28 -7.80
C LYS A 502 9.82 -18.45 -9.26
N ASN A 503 10.73 -19.38 -9.54
CA ASN A 503 11.25 -19.64 -10.89
C ASN A 503 10.34 -20.52 -11.78
N THR A 504 9.32 -21.17 -11.22
CA THR A 504 8.36 -22.00 -11.97
C THR A 504 7.16 -21.20 -12.46
N ASP A 505 6.29 -21.85 -13.21
CA ASP A 505 5.02 -21.33 -13.77
C ASP A 505 3.94 -21.01 -12.71
N ILE A 506 2.67 -21.07 -13.09
CA ILE A 506 1.50 -20.85 -12.24
C ILE A 506 1.29 -22.05 -11.29
N GLN A 507 1.09 -21.77 -10.01
CA GLN A 507 0.80 -22.75 -8.96
C GLN A 507 -0.56 -22.48 -8.33
N LEU A 508 -1.40 -23.52 -8.28
CA LEU A 508 -2.70 -23.54 -7.63
C LEU A 508 -2.66 -24.61 -6.52
N GLY A 509 -2.41 -24.19 -5.29
CA GLY A 509 -2.16 -25.07 -4.15
C GLY A 509 -3.41 -25.70 -3.52
N ASN A 510 -4.43 -26.06 -4.31
CA ASN A 510 -5.66 -26.66 -3.83
C ASN A 510 -6.04 -27.89 -4.66
N PRO A 511 -5.85 -29.12 -4.15
CA PRO A 511 -6.16 -30.33 -4.91
C PRO A 511 -7.67 -30.54 -5.10
N ALA A 512 -8.54 -29.82 -4.37
CA ALA A 512 -9.99 -29.96 -4.50
C ALA A 512 -10.52 -29.51 -5.86
N VAL A 513 -9.77 -28.72 -6.63
CA VAL A 513 -10.16 -28.28 -7.98
C VAL A 513 -9.82 -29.30 -9.07
N ILE A 514 -9.07 -30.37 -8.77
CA ILE A 514 -8.69 -31.41 -9.74
C ILE A 514 -9.90 -31.93 -10.55
N PRO A 515 -11.05 -32.27 -9.93
CA PRO A 515 -12.22 -32.73 -10.69
C PRO A 515 -12.71 -31.74 -11.73
N ASP A 516 -12.63 -30.43 -11.47
CA ASP A 516 -13.08 -29.41 -12.43
C ASP A 516 -12.18 -29.40 -13.67
N PHE A 517 -10.87 -29.51 -13.47
CA PHE A 517 -9.89 -29.60 -14.56
C PHE A 517 -10.01 -30.90 -15.35
N ASP A 518 -10.22 -32.04 -14.66
CA ASP A 518 -10.44 -33.35 -15.28
C ASP A 518 -11.74 -33.34 -16.11
N ASN A 519 -12.83 -32.77 -15.59
CA ASN A 519 -14.12 -32.67 -16.28
C ASN A 519 -14.06 -31.76 -17.53
N HIS A 520 -13.16 -30.77 -17.54
CA HIS A 520 -12.90 -29.95 -18.73
C HIS A 520 -12.06 -30.67 -19.78
N GLY A 521 -11.50 -31.84 -19.47
CA GLY A 521 -10.74 -32.66 -20.40
C GLY A 521 -9.35 -32.08 -20.72
N TYR A 522 -8.76 -31.31 -19.80
CA TYR A 522 -7.39 -30.82 -19.99
C TYR A 522 -6.38 -31.97 -19.90
N GLU A 523 -5.39 -31.95 -20.80
CA GLU A 523 -4.25 -32.83 -20.69
C GLU A 523 -3.47 -32.50 -19.42
N TYR A 524 -2.93 -33.52 -18.76
CA TYR A 524 -2.09 -33.33 -17.58
C TYR A 524 -0.88 -34.26 -17.56
N ARG A 525 0.12 -33.86 -16.79
CA ARG A 525 1.26 -34.68 -16.37
C ARG A 525 1.35 -34.69 -14.83
N GLU A 526 1.81 -35.79 -14.27
CA GLU A 526 2.03 -35.95 -12.83
C GLU A 526 3.53 -36.05 -12.55
N THR A 527 4.01 -35.20 -11.64
CA THR A 527 5.36 -35.25 -11.10
C THR A 527 5.32 -35.85 -9.69
N PHE A 528 6.10 -36.89 -9.47
CA PHE A 528 6.28 -37.54 -8.18
C PHE A 528 7.71 -37.34 -7.67
N GLY A 529 7.85 -36.95 -6.41
CA GLY A 529 9.14 -36.84 -5.70
C GLY A 529 9.38 -35.46 -5.10
N THR A 530 10.66 -35.06 -5.03
CA THR A 530 11.10 -33.74 -4.56
C THR A 530 11.52 -32.89 -5.76
N PHE A 531 10.71 -31.89 -6.09
CA PHE A 531 10.87 -31.04 -7.28
C PHE A 531 10.90 -29.53 -6.96
N SER A 532 10.97 -29.16 -5.67
CA SER A 532 11.00 -27.76 -5.23
C SER A 532 11.78 -27.61 -3.92
N ALA A 533 12.49 -26.49 -3.78
CA ALA A 533 13.15 -26.06 -2.54
C ALA A 533 12.57 -24.71 -2.07
N SER A 534 12.45 -24.51 -0.77
CA SER A 534 12.00 -23.26 -0.16
C SER A 534 12.81 -22.94 1.10
N ILE A 535 12.68 -21.71 1.62
CA ILE A 535 13.41 -21.23 2.81
C ILE A 535 13.13 -22.09 4.05
N ALA A 536 11.92 -22.66 4.20
CA ALA A 536 11.58 -23.48 5.36
C ALA A 536 11.91 -24.99 5.18
N ASN A 537 12.74 -25.36 4.20
CA ASN A 537 13.25 -26.71 3.86
C ASN A 537 12.66 -27.35 2.58
N ASN A 538 13.29 -28.41 2.06
CA ASN A 538 12.80 -29.18 0.91
C ASN A 538 11.50 -29.92 1.24
N ASN A 539 10.53 -29.82 0.35
CA ASN A 539 9.26 -30.50 0.48
C ASN A 539 9.38 -31.91 -0.10
N THR A 540 9.55 -32.91 0.76
CA THR A 540 9.79 -34.31 0.34
C THR A 540 8.49 -35.04 0.00
N ASN A 541 8.57 -35.96 -0.97
CA ASN A 541 7.50 -36.89 -1.36
C ASN A 541 6.16 -36.25 -1.74
N ARG A 542 6.17 -35.22 -2.60
CA ARG A 542 4.94 -34.59 -3.08
C ARG A 542 4.51 -35.17 -4.42
N ILE A 543 3.21 -35.05 -4.67
CA ILE A 543 2.60 -35.22 -5.99
C ILE A 543 2.19 -33.84 -6.44
N LYS A 544 2.59 -33.48 -7.67
CA LYS A 544 2.12 -32.29 -8.38
C LYS A 544 1.49 -32.73 -9.67
N ARG A 545 0.30 -32.23 -9.98
CA ARG A 545 -0.34 -32.45 -11.27
C ARG A 545 -0.33 -31.16 -12.06
N THR A 546 0.33 -31.15 -13.20
CA THR A 546 0.38 -29.98 -14.08
C THR A 546 -0.59 -30.19 -15.24
N TYR A 547 -1.57 -29.32 -15.37
CA TYR A 547 -2.53 -29.31 -16.47
C TYR A 547 -2.08 -28.33 -17.55
N LEU A 548 -2.33 -28.68 -18.81
CA LEU A 548 -2.24 -27.74 -19.92
C LEU A 548 -3.61 -27.05 -20.09
N VAL A 549 -3.77 -25.91 -19.43
CA VAL A 549 -5.03 -25.18 -19.36
C VAL A 549 -5.20 -24.33 -20.60
N LYS A 550 -6.39 -24.35 -21.19
CA LYS A 550 -6.73 -23.55 -22.37
C LYS A 550 -7.74 -22.46 -22.03
N ASP A 551 -7.70 -21.38 -22.79
CA ASP A 551 -8.71 -20.31 -22.80
C ASP A 551 -9.07 -19.76 -21.40
N PHE A 552 -8.06 -19.25 -20.70
CA PHE A 552 -8.23 -18.56 -19.41
C PHE A 552 -7.71 -17.12 -19.50
N SER A 553 -7.94 -16.31 -18.47
CA SER A 553 -7.50 -14.91 -18.50
C SER A 553 -7.10 -14.37 -17.13
N LEU A 554 -6.28 -13.31 -17.14
CA LEU A 554 -5.98 -12.51 -15.95
C LEU A 554 -6.84 -11.24 -16.03
N ASP A 555 -7.54 -10.92 -14.93
CA ASP A 555 -8.46 -9.77 -14.79
C ASP A 555 -9.47 -9.64 -15.95
N SER A 556 -9.88 -10.77 -16.53
CA SER A 556 -10.72 -10.83 -17.76
C SER A 556 -10.17 -10.08 -18.99
N ALA A 557 -8.98 -9.47 -18.90
CA ALA A 557 -8.44 -8.56 -19.89
C ALA A 557 -7.24 -9.15 -20.64
N LEU A 558 -6.34 -9.86 -19.94
CA LEU A 558 -5.23 -10.56 -20.57
C LEU A 558 -5.60 -12.02 -20.83
N HIS A 559 -6.01 -12.31 -22.07
CA HIS A 559 -6.33 -13.65 -22.52
C HIS A 559 -5.08 -14.51 -22.74
N ILE A 560 -5.15 -15.75 -22.25
CA ILE A 560 -4.14 -16.80 -22.39
C ILE A 560 -4.78 -17.97 -23.11
N LYS A 561 -4.23 -18.33 -24.28
CA LYS A 561 -4.76 -19.39 -25.13
C LYS A 561 -4.43 -20.78 -24.57
N SER A 562 -3.19 -20.98 -24.11
CA SER A 562 -2.74 -22.22 -23.50
C SER A 562 -1.54 -21.97 -22.60
N PHE A 563 -1.54 -22.52 -21.38
CA PHE A 563 -0.38 -22.47 -20.49
C PHE A 563 -0.41 -23.58 -19.41
N PRO A 564 0.75 -24.07 -18.94
CA PRO A 564 0.82 -25.00 -17.81
C PRO A 564 0.38 -24.39 -16.47
N VAL A 565 -0.52 -25.07 -15.75
CA VAL A 565 -0.91 -24.72 -14.38
C VAL A 565 -0.70 -25.93 -13.48
N SER A 566 0.14 -25.75 -12.46
CA SER A 566 0.48 -26.81 -11.52
C SER A 566 -0.45 -26.81 -10.31
N ILE A 567 -1.04 -27.96 -10.00
CA ILE A 567 -1.89 -28.17 -8.83
C ILE A 567 -1.16 -29.03 -7.81
N ASP A 568 -1.07 -28.53 -6.58
CA ASP A 568 -0.51 -29.24 -5.42
C ASP A 568 -1.33 -28.97 -4.14
N ASN A 569 -0.81 -29.34 -2.97
CA ASN A 569 -1.47 -29.14 -1.68
C ASN A 569 -0.79 -28.08 -0.78
N SER A 570 -0.15 -27.06 -1.37
CA SER A 570 0.60 -26.04 -0.60
C SER A 570 -0.28 -24.96 0.02
N ASN A 571 -1.53 -24.82 -0.43
CA ASN A 571 -2.39 -23.65 -0.22
C ASN A 571 -1.84 -22.33 -0.81
N ALA A 572 -0.81 -22.39 -1.66
CA ALA A 572 -0.23 -21.23 -2.32
C ALA A 572 -0.85 -21.02 -3.73
N TYR A 573 -1.21 -19.77 -4.03
CA TYR A 573 -1.79 -19.37 -5.31
C TYR A 573 -0.85 -18.33 -5.94
N LEU A 574 0.09 -18.79 -6.76
CA LEU A 574 1.25 -18.01 -7.18
C LEU A 574 1.40 -18.00 -8.70
N ILE A 575 1.81 -16.85 -9.25
CA ILE A 575 2.28 -16.67 -10.62
C ILE A 575 3.77 -16.37 -10.54
N GLY A 576 4.59 -17.35 -10.91
CA GLY A 576 6.04 -17.20 -10.89
C GLY A 576 6.63 -16.67 -12.20
N ASP A 577 7.95 -16.51 -12.18
CA ASP A 577 8.77 -16.05 -13.30
C ASP A 577 8.80 -17.02 -14.50
N GLY A 578 8.39 -18.27 -14.30
CA GLY A 578 8.11 -19.19 -15.41
C GLY A 578 7.05 -18.64 -16.37
N PHE A 579 6.03 -17.97 -15.82
CA PHE A 579 4.99 -17.27 -16.58
C PHE A 579 5.35 -15.81 -16.88
N LEU A 580 5.83 -15.05 -15.89
CA LEU A 580 6.03 -13.59 -16.03
C LEU A 580 7.07 -13.24 -17.08
N LYS A 581 8.08 -14.10 -17.28
CA LYS A 581 9.10 -13.91 -18.31
C LYS A 581 8.52 -13.80 -19.72
N HIS A 582 7.29 -14.23 -20.00
CA HIS A 582 6.69 -14.10 -21.33
C HIS A 582 6.24 -12.67 -21.67
N PHE A 583 6.39 -11.73 -20.73
CA PHE A 583 5.93 -10.36 -20.84
C PHE A 583 7.02 -9.36 -20.42
N THR A 584 6.85 -8.12 -20.84
CA THR A 584 7.38 -6.98 -20.10
C THR A 584 6.27 -6.48 -19.19
N VAL A 585 6.54 -6.42 -17.89
CA VAL A 585 5.52 -6.16 -16.86
C VAL A 585 5.80 -4.83 -16.19
N ILE A 586 4.75 -4.05 -15.91
CA ILE A 586 4.82 -2.87 -15.06
C ILE A 586 3.79 -3.03 -13.93
N PHE A 587 4.24 -3.07 -12.69
CA PHE A 587 3.38 -2.96 -11.51
C PHE A 587 3.32 -1.50 -11.07
N ASP A 588 2.16 -0.85 -11.23
CA ASP A 588 1.86 0.43 -10.58
C ASP A 588 1.19 0.15 -9.23
N LEU A 589 2.01 -0.10 -8.21
CA LEU A 589 1.54 -0.52 -6.89
C LEU A 589 0.71 0.56 -6.18
N PRO A 590 1.11 1.86 -6.19
CA PRO A 590 0.24 2.93 -5.68
C PRO A 590 -1.08 3.06 -6.45
N GLY A 591 -1.06 2.81 -7.76
CA GLY A 591 -2.24 2.85 -8.62
C GLY A 591 -3.11 1.59 -8.54
N GLN A 592 -2.63 0.50 -7.93
CA GLN A 592 -3.28 -0.82 -7.95
C GLN A 592 -3.57 -1.30 -9.38
N LYS A 593 -2.60 -1.09 -10.29
CA LYS A 593 -2.67 -1.51 -11.69
C LYS A 593 -1.43 -2.29 -12.08
N ALA A 594 -1.58 -3.21 -13.02
CA ALA A 594 -0.46 -3.79 -13.75
C ALA A 594 -0.64 -3.60 -15.24
N TYR A 595 0.46 -3.49 -15.96
CA TYR A 595 0.47 -3.35 -17.41
C TYR A 595 1.35 -4.45 -17.99
N PHE A 596 0.79 -5.24 -18.90
CA PHE A 596 1.45 -6.38 -19.52
C PHE A 596 1.63 -6.14 -21.01
N GLN A 597 2.87 -6.16 -21.48
CA GLN A 597 3.19 -6.19 -22.91
C GLN A 597 3.67 -7.59 -23.27
N LYS A 598 2.93 -8.26 -24.16
CA LYS A 598 3.31 -9.56 -24.71
C LYS A 598 4.60 -9.44 -25.51
N ARG A 599 5.49 -10.43 -25.42
CA ARG A 599 6.68 -10.51 -26.27
C ARG A 599 6.35 -10.69 -27.76
N ASN A 600 5.27 -11.43 -28.03
CA ASN A 600 4.75 -11.66 -29.37
C ASN A 600 3.36 -11.02 -29.50
N LYS A 601 2.94 -10.67 -30.73
CA LYS A 601 1.61 -10.05 -30.96
C LYS A 601 0.43 -11.02 -30.73
N GLU A 602 0.69 -12.32 -30.71
CA GLU A 602 -0.34 -13.35 -30.49
C GLU A 602 -0.56 -13.62 -28.99
N ASP A 603 -1.71 -14.19 -28.66
CA ASP A 603 -2.00 -14.68 -27.31
C ASP A 603 -1.00 -15.76 -26.90
N LEU A 604 -0.66 -15.76 -25.61
CA LEU A 604 0.28 -16.73 -25.06
C LEU A 604 -0.27 -18.15 -25.24
N ASN A 605 0.48 -18.98 -25.94
CA ASN A 605 0.07 -20.31 -26.38
C ASN A 605 1.23 -21.29 -26.16
N GLU A 606 1.54 -21.56 -24.90
CA GLU A 606 2.61 -22.46 -24.49
C GLU A 606 2.07 -23.86 -24.21
N GLY A 607 2.90 -24.87 -24.49
CA GLY A 607 2.65 -26.28 -24.16
C GLY A 607 3.24 -26.66 -22.80
N PHE A 608 3.21 -27.96 -22.48
CA PHE A 608 4.05 -28.48 -21.40
C PHE A 608 5.53 -28.16 -21.65
N GLU A 609 6.29 -28.01 -20.57
CA GLU A 609 7.74 -27.83 -20.66
C GLU A 609 8.39 -28.95 -21.49
N ASP A 610 9.24 -28.53 -22.43
CA ASP A 610 10.01 -29.41 -23.30
C ASP A 610 11.27 -29.92 -22.56
N SER A 611 11.05 -30.82 -21.58
CA SER A 611 12.09 -31.40 -20.72
C SER A 611 12.20 -32.92 -20.86
N PHE A 612 13.29 -33.50 -20.35
CA PHE A 612 13.44 -34.96 -20.28
C PHE A 612 12.56 -35.60 -19.20
N GLY A 613 12.01 -34.80 -18.27
CA GLY A 613 11.02 -35.25 -17.29
C GLY A 613 11.57 -35.86 -16.00
N PHE A 614 12.80 -35.51 -15.62
CA PHE A 614 13.37 -35.85 -14.31
C PHE A 614 14.01 -34.62 -13.66
N THR A 615 14.06 -34.60 -12.32
CA THR A 615 14.76 -33.54 -11.56
C THR A 615 16.01 -34.13 -10.92
N PRO A 616 17.22 -33.64 -11.25
CA PRO A 616 18.44 -34.04 -10.57
C PRO A 616 18.57 -33.30 -9.23
N PHE A 617 19.08 -33.99 -8.21
CA PHE A 617 19.44 -33.40 -6.93
C PHE A 617 20.75 -33.99 -6.43
N TRP A 618 21.55 -33.18 -5.74
CA TRP A 618 22.82 -33.61 -5.17
C TRP A 618 22.74 -33.66 -3.65
N SER A 619 23.30 -34.71 -3.05
CA SER A 619 23.55 -34.77 -1.60
C SER A 619 24.97 -35.28 -1.31
N GLU A 620 25.49 -34.97 -0.14
CA GLU A 620 26.78 -35.50 0.31
C GLU A 620 26.80 -37.02 0.40
N THR A 621 25.65 -37.65 0.68
CA THR A 621 25.52 -39.09 0.89
C THR A 621 25.41 -39.87 -0.42
N ASP A 622 24.62 -39.36 -1.36
CA ASP A 622 24.19 -40.12 -2.54
C ASP A 622 24.83 -39.64 -3.84
N GLY A 623 25.53 -38.50 -3.80
CA GLY A 623 25.99 -37.82 -5.01
C GLY A 623 24.81 -37.24 -5.78
N LEU A 624 24.91 -37.21 -7.11
CA LEU A 624 23.81 -36.79 -7.98
C LEU A 624 22.80 -37.93 -8.17
N PHE A 625 21.52 -37.68 -7.91
CA PHE A 625 20.45 -38.66 -8.07
C PHE A 625 19.16 -38.03 -8.61
N ILE A 626 18.22 -38.85 -9.06
CA ILE A 626 16.90 -38.41 -9.52
C ILE A 626 16.00 -38.17 -8.30
N SER A 627 15.64 -36.92 -8.04
CA SER A 627 14.76 -36.55 -6.93
C SER A 627 13.28 -36.54 -7.29
N ALA A 628 12.94 -36.34 -8.57
CA ALA A 628 11.57 -36.41 -9.06
C ALA A 628 11.50 -36.92 -10.51
N ILE A 629 10.38 -37.55 -10.85
CA ILE A 629 10.05 -38.04 -12.20
C ILE A 629 8.66 -37.52 -12.59
N THR A 630 8.51 -37.11 -13.85
CA THR A 630 7.23 -36.70 -14.44
C THR A 630 6.73 -37.76 -15.42
N ASP A 631 5.47 -38.18 -15.30
CA ASP A 631 4.87 -39.16 -16.21
C ASP A 631 4.81 -38.66 -17.66
N LYS A 632 4.59 -39.58 -18.61
CA LYS A 632 4.45 -39.30 -20.06
C LYS A 632 5.67 -38.62 -20.71
N THR A 633 6.79 -38.50 -20.01
CA THR A 633 8.06 -37.92 -20.49
C THR A 633 9.07 -39.00 -20.94
N PRO A 634 10.17 -38.62 -21.62
CA PRO A 634 11.23 -39.56 -22.02
C PRO A 634 11.82 -40.35 -20.84
N ALA A 635 12.11 -39.71 -19.70
CA ALA A 635 12.67 -40.37 -18.53
C ALA A 635 11.72 -41.44 -17.97
N ALA A 636 10.44 -41.11 -17.81
CA ALA A 636 9.44 -42.08 -17.34
C ALA A 636 9.27 -43.26 -18.31
N LYS A 637 9.25 -43.01 -19.62
CA LYS A 637 9.18 -44.06 -20.65
C LYS A 637 10.40 -44.98 -20.66
N ALA A 638 11.57 -44.43 -20.34
CA ALA A 638 12.82 -45.18 -20.19
C ALA A 638 12.90 -45.97 -18.86
N GLY A 639 11.95 -45.77 -17.95
CA GLY A 639 11.86 -46.51 -16.69
C GLY A 639 12.75 -45.96 -15.57
N LEU A 640 13.26 -44.73 -15.70
CA LEU A 640 13.99 -44.04 -14.64
C LEU A 640 13.08 -43.82 -13.43
N LYS A 641 13.65 -43.91 -12.23
CA LYS A 641 12.94 -43.83 -10.95
C LYS A 641 13.56 -42.81 -10.02
N VAL A 642 12.73 -42.31 -9.10
CA VAL A 642 13.21 -41.53 -7.96
C VAL A 642 14.18 -42.39 -7.14
N GLY A 643 15.34 -41.82 -6.82
CA GLY A 643 16.43 -42.49 -6.10
C GLY A 643 17.52 -43.09 -6.99
N ASP A 644 17.34 -43.13 -8.32
CA ASP A 644 18.41 -43.58 -9.21
C ASP A 644 19.61 -42.63 -9.15
N LYS A 645 20.81 -43.18 -8.93
CA LYS A 645 22.06 -42.41 -8.95
C LYS A 645 22.43 -42.10 -10.38
N ILE A 646 22.77 -40.85 -10.67
CA ILE A 646 23.23 -40.40 -11.98
C ILE A 646 24.75 -40.50 -12.00
N LEU A 647 25.28 -41.33 -12.90
CA LEU A 647 26.71 -41.59 -13.03
C LEU A 647 27.33 -40.78 -14.18
N SER A 648 26.59 -40.53 -15.26
CA SER A 648 27.04 -39.68 -16.36
C SER A 648 25.91 -38.94 -17.05
N LEU A 649 26.21 -37.75 -17.58
CA LEU A 649 25.34 -36.93 -18.43
C LEU A 649 26.13 -36.54 -19.69
N ASN A 650 25.68 -36.95 -20.88
CA ASN A 650 26.36 -36.70 -22.15
C ASN A 650 27.87 -36.96 -22.11
N GLU A 651 28.25 -38.17 -21.68
CA GLU A 651 29.64 -38.64 -21.60
C GLU A 651 30.50 -37.95 -20.51
N LYS A 652 29.98 -36.92 -19.82
CA LYS A 652 30.59 -36.36 -18.61
C LYS A 652 30.28 -37.27 -17.41
N ASP A 653 31.31 -37.82 -16.79
CA ASP A 653 31.21 -38.52 -15.49
C ASP A 653 30.80 -37.52 -14.40
N VAL A 654 29.70 -37.81 -13.72
CA VAL A 654 29.15 -37.02 -12.61
C VAL A 654 29.04 -37.84 -11.31
N SER A 655 29.59 -39.07 -11.29
CA SER A 655 29.57 -39.97 -10.13
C SER A 655 30.29 -39.39 -8.90
N LYS A 656 31.23 -38.46 -9.12
CA LYS A 656 31.99 -37.72 -8.10
C LYS A 656 31.72 -36.22 -8.15
N MET A 657 30.57 -35.82 -8.68
CA MET A 657 30.17 -34.41 -8.75
C MET A 657 30.23 -33.77 -7.36
N LYS A 658 30.86 -32.60 -7.27
CA LYS A 658 30.92 -31.82 -6.05
C LYS A 658 29.74 -30.87 -5.93
N LYS A 659 29.50 -30.37 -4.71
CA LYS A 659 28.46 -29.38 -4.43
C LYS A 659 28.53 -28.17 -5.35
N GLU A 660 29.75 -27.66 -5.60
CA GLU A 660 29.98 -26.48 -6.43
C GLU A 660 29.55 -26.71 -7.89
N GLU A 661 29.85 -27.88 -8.45
CA GLU A 661 29.45 -28.26 -9.80
C GLU A 661 27.92 -28.43 -9.93
N PHE A 662 27.27 -28.95 -8.88
CA PHE A 662 25.81 -28.99 -8.84
C PHE A 662 25.20 -27.59 -8.75
N CYS A 663 25.80 -26.69 -7.97
CA CYS A 663 25.36 -25.30 -7.90
C CYS A 663 25.48 -24.60 -9.27
N GLU A 664 26.56 -24.83 -10.01
CA GLU A 664 26.70 -24.31 -11.39
C GLU A 664 25.58 -24.84 -12.31
N LEU A 665 25.22 -26.12 -12.20
CA LEU A 665 24.12 -26.72 -12.94
C LEU A 665 22.78 -26.04 -12.60
N LEU A 666 22.50 -25.79 -11.31
CA LEU A 666 21.29 -25.09 -10.87
C LEU A 666 21.22 -23.66 -11.37
N GLN A 667 22.30 -22.89 -11.26
CA GLN A 667 22.36 -21.51 -11.74
C GLN A 667 22.10 -21.43 -13.26
N GLN A 668 22.54 -22.43 -14.02
CA GLN A 668 22.38 -22.51 -15.47
C GLN A 668 21.06 -23.13 -15.94
N ALA A 669 20.19 -23.62 -15.04
CA ALA A 669 18.98 -24.35 -15.40
C ALA A 669 18.01 -23.57 -16.32
N SER A 670 18.04 -22.23 -16.27
CA SER A 670 17.24 -21.35 -17.15
C SER A 670 18.02 -20.71 -18.30
N SER A 671 19.27 -21.12 -18.51
CA SER A 671 20.15 -20.62 -19.58
C SER A 671 19.85 -21.29 -20.93
N PRO A 672 20.15 -20.64 -22.08
CA PRO A 672 20.10 -21.29 -23.40
C PRO A 672 20.95 -22.57 -23.51
N ASN A 673 21.96 -22.73 -22.65
CA ASN A 673 22.84 -23.90 -22.62
C ASN A 673 22.38 -25.01 -21.65
N SER A 674 21.18 -24.87 -21.06
CA SER A 674 20.64 -25.87 -20.13
C SER A 674 20.44 -27.23 -20.79
N MET A 675 20.49 -28.29 -19.98
CA MET A 675 20.29 -29.67 -20.40
C MET A 675 18.97 -29.84 -21.17
N ASP A 676 17.88 -29.22 -20.69
CA ASP A 676 16.57 -29.30 -21.32
C ASP A 676 16.46 -28.59 -22.68
N LYS A 677 17.47 -27.83 -23.13
CA LYS A 677 17.51 -27.29 -24.50
C LYS A 677 18.01 -28.29 -25.54
N GLN A 678 18.57 -29.42 -25.11
CA GLN A 678 19.07 -30.47 -26.00
C GLN A 678 17.93 -31.36 -26.48
N LYS A 679 18.03 -31.94 -27.69
CA LYS A 679 17.01 -32.87 -28.22
C LYS A 679 17.17 -34.31 -27.70
N GLU A 680 18.39 -34.65 -27.33
CA GLU A 680 18.78 -35.98 -26.88
C GLU A 680 19.72 -35.85 -25.69
N LEU A 681 19.58 -36.74 -24.72
CA LEU A 681 20.45 -36.84 -23.54
C LEU A 681 20.88 -38.29 -23.35
N LYS A 682 22.19 -38.52 -23.33
CA LYS A 682 22.75 -39.79 -22.87
C LYS A 682 22.92 -39.74 -21.35
N ILE A 683 22.32 -40.67 -20.63
CA ILE A 683 22.39 -40.73 -19.17
C ILE A 683 22.75 -42.15 -18.72
N SER A 684 23.75 -42.26 -17.84
CA SER A 684 24.04 -43.51 -17.14
C SER A 684 23.52 -43.42 -15.72
N ILE A 685 22.76 -44.42 -15.27
CA ILE A 685 22.21 -44.47 -13.92
C ILE A 685 22.51 -45.79 -13.22
N GLN A 686 22.44 -45.78 -11.89
CA GLN A 686 22.47 -46.96 -11.04
C GLN A 686 21.26 -46.99 -10.11
N HIS A 687 20.45 -48.05 -10.22
CA HIS A 687 19.33 -48.30 -9.33
C HIS A 687 19.78 -49.16 -8.14
N GLY A 688 19.77 -48.61 -6.92
CA GLY A 688 20.22 -49.35 -5.74
C GLY A 688 21.63 -49.93 -5.90
N ASN A 689 21.77 -51.26 -5.81
CA ASN A 689 23.03 -51.99 -5.99
C ASN A 689 23.14 -52.67 -7.37
N ASP A 690 22.22 -52.38 -8.28
CA ASP A 690 22.22 -52.97 -9.62
C ASP A 690 23.43 -52.47 -10.43
N ALA A 691 23.76 -53.19 -11.51
CA ALA A 691 24.79 -52.75 -12.44
C ALA A 691 24.35 -51.44 -13.13
N PRO A 692 25.27 -50.50 -13.39
CA PRO A 692 24.98 -49.30 -14.17
C PRO A 692 24.30 -49.60 -15.50
N GLN A 693 23.28 -48.81 -15.84
CA GLN A 693 22.53 -48.89 -17.09
C GLN A 693 22.61 -47.56 -17.84
N GLU A 694 22.78 -47.62 -19.15
CA GLU A 694 22.80 -46.45 -20.02
C GLU A 694 21.48 -46.29 -20.78
N PHE A 695 20.99 -45.06 -20.83
CA PHE A 695 19.77 -44.67 -21.52
C PHE A 695 20.05 -43.50 -22.46
N ILE A 696 19.30 -43.48 -23.56
CA ILE A 696 19.25 -42.35 -24.48
C ILE A 696 17.83 -41.79 -24.44
N LEU A 697 17.68 -40.63 -23.82
CA LEU A 697 16.39 -39.94 -23.72
C LEU A 697 16.22 -39.00 -24.92
N LYS A 698 15.07 -39.06 -25.59
CA LYS A 698 14.75 -38.22 -26.76
C LYS A 698 13.39 -37.55 -26.56
N LYS A 699 13.33 -36.23 -26.78
CA LYS A 699 12.11 -35.42 -26.62
C LYS A 699 11.18 -35.49 -27.83
#